data_AF-A0A2U0DIR0-F1
#
_entry.id   AF-A0A2U0DIR0-F1
#
_cell.length_a   1.000
_cell.length_b   1.000
_cell.length_c   1.000
_cell.angle_alpha   90.00
_cell.angle_beta   90.00
_cell.angle_gamma   90.00
#
_symmetry.space_group_name_H-M   'P 1'
#
loop_
_entity.id
_entity.type
_entity.pdbx_description
1 polymer ?
#
loop_
_entity_poly.entity_id
_entity_poly.type
_entity_poly.pdbx_seq_one_letter_code
_entity_poly.pdbx_strand_id
1 'polypeptide(L)'
;MSKKGVSKISGNPSPVVGEKTTYRVTDWYPATPAGERNPAVVTWELFKKRPDGSFTTTNIKKVGDGSFTFGEVAAKNTYRLEAYLHQPEGKGSTTIDITPQPGEIPKINKVELRYADDSPGTVFSYQEKLVANAQCVNLAGKKLLFTLWEDDVAGEGHNSKNKFVDSKEAVVSRTGTATAEFILTKALMQKASQGERDPKELEFYVTVEYYKDRKHASENRVIKNPEYKPPVQPSQASKSTPKATGSPAASKPDSKKETSGVFDSFTETVRSAWNELWDWAESKGTVKPDKKPTAPKPEGKTTSVVNGETKDSCLCKETKLFWGKHFTCQERKKIIEISHRLGCKPDYLTSAMALETGGTFNPAIVNSLGYTGLIQIGTTAAADINRRKGTNVTAGKNGNLKNMTKLEQLTYVEYYLEPYKGKLNTLADFYLAILMPVDCGRGNERNHVVFDKNLQLDYDKNNKVIKNTKWVRQKAYQQNPAFFKEGKNETGRTYVWEIAEEIEKWYNKGEANAETNFSCQKSAAPAKVEQQSGKWHDPVDNPRLTKYNYGGNVKPSSGTYGWCRRNSNGSKKYHSGFDFFAIPGKDKVYATLKGNIHQVRYSATAGWIVRVKIQNVKDLLEQEKKVAYKTQFTDELKGINIKETDDVYFIYMHLDSVSVTEADANAKKEVDAGTVLGYAGVSGSIASGGRAPHLHLEVAKVLDAYGKGESVRTNPARFVKLNSYDTKDQDEAAKTNHTYKK
;
A
#
# COMPACT_ATOMS: atom_id res chain seq x y z
N MET A 1 -5.50 -30.24 65.21
CA MET A 1 -6.77 -29.59 64.83
C MET A 1 -7.25 -30.23 63.52
N SER A 2 -8.54 -30.55 63.41
CA SER A 2 -9.12 -31.07 62.16
C SER A 2 -8.99 -30.01 61.06
N LYS A 3 -8.57 -30.42 59.86
CA LYS A 3 -8.41 -29.52 58.71
C LYS A 3 -9.75 -28.86 58.36
N LYS A 4 -9.71 -27.57 58.01
CA LYS A 4 -10.86 -26.75 57.59
C LYS A 4 -10.54 -26.08 56.25
N GLY A 5 -11.55 -25.84 55.43
CA GLY A 5 -11.44 -25.27 54.09
C GLY A 5 -11.77 -26.27 52.98
N VAL A 6 -11.30 -25.97 51.77
CA VAL A 6 -11.50 -26.79 50.56
C VAL A 6 -10.78 -28.13 50.72
N SER A 7 -11.45 -29.25 50.44
CA SER A 7 -10.82 -30.58 50.46
C SER A 7 -10.64 -31.17 49.06
N LYS A 8 -11.45 -30.76 48.08
CA LYS A 8 -11.35 -31.26 46.71
C LYS A 8 -11.73 -30.22 45.67
N ILE A 9 -10.97 -30.17 44.58
CA ILE A 9 -11.31 -29.42 43.38
C ILE A 9 -11.41 -30.34 42.15
N SER A 10 -12.12 -29.88 41.13
CA SER A 10 -12.25 -30.55 39.83
C SER A 10 -12.14 -29.55 38.67
N GLY A 11 -11.63 -30.02 37.55
CA GLY A 11 -11.65 -29.29 36.27
C GLY A 11 -10.73 -29.99 35.26
N ASN A 12 -10.62 -29.42 34.05
CA ASN A 12 -9.85 -30.00 32.97
C ASN A 12 -8.33 -29.89 33.23
N PRO A 13 -7.57 -31.00 33.36
CA PRO A 13 -6.12 -30.97 33.53
C PRO A 13 -5.36 -30.64 32.22
N SER A 14 -6.04 -30.73 31.08
CA SER A 14 -5.47 -30.48 29.75
C SER A 14 -6.31 -29.46 28.98
N PRO A 15 -6.43 -28.20 29.47
CA PRO A 15 -7.20 -27.17 28.80
C PRO A 15 -6.55 -26.77 27.48
N VAL A 16 -7.37 -26.40 26.50
CA VAL A 16 -6.89 -25.87 25.24
C VAL A 16 -6.42 -24.43 25.45
N VAL A 17 -5.24 -24.09 24.95
CA VAL A 17 -4.73 -22.71 24.99
C VAL A 17 -5.71 -21.77 24.28
N GLY A 18 -5.97 -20.61 24.88
CA GLY A 18 -6.92 -19.60 24.37
C GLY A 18 -8.36 -19.78 24.82
N GLU A 19 -8.75 -20.95 25.32
CA GLU A 19 -10.10 -21.21 25.83
C GLU A 19 -10.21 -20.88 27.32
N LYS A 20 -11.36 -20.32 27.72
CA LYS A 20 -11.68 -20.09 29.13
C LYS A 20 -12.10 -21.41 29.77
N THR A 21 -11.30 -21.91 30.71
CA THR A 21 -11.57 -23.13 31.48
C THR A 21 -11.97 -22.77 32.91
N THR A 22 -13.05 -23.38 33.41
CA THR A 22 -13.55 -23.13 34.78
C THR A 22 -13.30 -24.33 35.68
N TYR A 23 -12.66 -24.09 36.82
CA TYR A 23 -12.42 -25.07 37.88
C TYR A 23 -13.37 -24.83 39.04
N ARG A 24 -13.74 -25.90 39.75
CA ARG A 24 -14.76 -25.86 40.82
C ARG A 24 -14.29 -26.55 42.07
N VAL A 25 -14.68 -26.01 43.22
CA VAL A 25 -14.62 -26.72 44.50
C VAL A 25 -15.73 -27.78 44.48
N THR A 26 -15.35 -29.04 44.71
CA THR A 26 -16.29 -30.17 44.74
C THR A 26 -16.52 -30.70 46.14
N ASP A 27 -15.59 -30.44 47.07
CA ASP A 27 -15.73 -30.91 48.44
C ASP A 27 -15.00 -30.00 49.44
N TRP A 28 -15.45 -30.05 50.68
CA TRP A 28 -14.93 -29.30 51.83
C TRP A 28 -14.54 -30.25 52.95
N TYR A 29 -13.54 -29.91 53.76
CA TYR A 29 -13.22 -30.77 54.90
C TYR A 29 -14.39 -30.82 55.87
N PRO A 30 -14.67 -31.97 56.52
CA PRO A 30 -15.80 -32.13 57.43
C PRO A 30 -15.88 -31.08 58.54
N ALA A 31 -14.72 -30.60 59.04
CA ALA A 31 -14.66 -29.61 60.11
C ALA A 31 -14.89 -28.15 59.65
N THR A 32 -15.17 -27.93 58.35
CA THR A 32 -15.49 -26.60 57.80
C THR A 32 -16.96 -26.26 58.06
N PRO A 33 -17.27 -25.20 58.81
CA PRO A 33 -18.65 -24.79 59.12
C PRO A 33 -19.47 -24.53 57.85
N ALA A 34 -20.75 -24.89 57.83
CA ALA A 34 -21.60 -24.74 56.65
C ALA A 34 -21.66 -23.30 56.12
N GLY A 35 -21.67 -22.29 57.00
CA GLY A 35 -21.65 -20.87 56.62
C GLY A 35 -20.34 -20.39 55.98
N GLU A 36 -19.24 -21.14 56.15
CA GLU A 36 -17.93 -20.83 55.55
C GLU A 36 -17.70 -21.55 54.22
N ARG A 37 -18.56 -22.51 53.84
CA ARG A 37 -18.47 -23.29 52.58
C ARG A 37 -18.97 -22.49 51.39
N ASN A 38 -18.39 -21.32 51.17
CA ASN A 38 -18.77 -20.41 50.09
C ASN A 38 -17.65 -20.36 49.03
N PRO A 39 -17.88 -20.91 47.82
CA PRO A 39 -16.91 -20.84 46.73
C PRO A 39 -16.47 -19.40 46.36
N ALA A 40 -17.31 -18.39 46.62
CA ALA A 40 -17.02 -16.98 46.30
C ALA A 40 -15.89 -16.37 47.13
N VAL A 41 -15.54 -16.97 48.28
CA VAL A 41 -14.42 -16.52 49.14
C VAL A 41 -13.18 -17.40 49.01
N VAL A 42 -13.21 -18.41 48.13
CA VAL A 42 -12.08 -19.32 47.91
C VAL A 42 -11.01 -18.63 47.07
N THR A 43 -9.77 -18.74 47.51
CA THR A 43 -8.60 -18.28 46.75
C THR A 43 -8.13 -19.38 45.82
N TRP A 44 -8.02 -19.05 44.53
CA TRP A 44 -7.44 -19.86 43.48
C TRP A 44 -6.06 -19.29 43.14
N GLU A 45 -5.02 -20.10 43.23
CA GLU A 45 -3.64 -19.69 42.94
C GLU A 45 -2.98 -20.65 41.94
N LEU A 46 -2.27 -20.07 40.96
CA LEU A 46 -1.55 -20.82 39.94
C LEU A 46 -0.05 -20.81 40.21
N PHE A 47 0.57 -21.98 40.20
CA PHE A 47 2.00 -22.19 40.35
C PHE A 47 2.58 -22.78 39.05
N LYS A 48 3.82 -22.45 38.73
CA LYS A 48 4.54 -22.99 37.57
C LYS A 48 5.54 -24.04 38.01
N LYS A 49 5.52 -25.21 37.35
CA LYS A 49 6.51 -26.26 37.54
C LYS A 49 7.85 -25.85 36.96
N ARG A 50 8.93 -26.08 37.72
CA ARG A 50 10.32 -25.81 37.33
C ARG A 50 11.01 -27.08 36.87
N PRO A 51 12.17 -26.97 36.18
CA PRO A 51 12.92 -28.15 35.71
C PRO A 51 13.34 -29.11 36.84
N ASP A 52 13.54 -28.61 38.06
CA ASP A 52 13.85 -29.40 39.26
C ASP A 52 12.63 -30.09 39.88
N GLY A 53 11.44 -29.95 39.26
CA GLY A 53 10.18 -30.51 39.74
C GLY A 53 9.46 -29.67 40.80
N SER A 54 10.06 -28.58 41.29
CA SER A 54 9.43 -27.68 42.26
C SER A 54 8.36 -26.80 41.61
N PHE A 55 7.41 -26.32 42.41
CA PHE A 55 6.38 -25.37 41.97
C PHE A 55 6.64 -24.00 42.59
N THR A 56 6.78 -22.98 41.74
CA THR A 56 6.93 -21.58 42.17
C THR A 56 5.69 -20.77 41.82
N THR A 57 5.30 -19.80 42.65
CA THR A 57 4.14 -18.96 42.37
C THR A 57 4.27 -18.23 41.02
N THR A 58 3.15 -18.10 40.31
CA THR A 58 3.06 -17.21 39.13
C THR A 58 2.62 -15.79 39.51
N ASN A 59 2.32 -15.54 40.79
CA ASN A 59 1.63 -14.37 41.32
C ASN A 59 0.18 -14.18 40.80
N ILE A 60 -0.36 -15.15 40.05
CA ILE A 60 -1.75 -15.14 39.61
C ILE A 60 -2.61 -15.75 40.71
N LYS A 61 -3.35 -14.89 41.42
CA LYS A 61 -4.32 -15.27 42.45
C LYS A 61 -5.69 -14.65 42.14
N LYS A 62 -6.76 -15.42 42.31
CA LYS A 62 -8.15 -14.99 42.15
C LYS A 62 -8.98 -15.40 43.35
N VAL A 63 -9.86 -14.54 43.83
CA VAL A 63 -10.82 -14.88 44.89
C VAL A 63 -12.19 -15.05 44.25
N GLY A 64 -12.84 -16.18 44.50
CA GLY A 64 -14.19 -16.49 44.02
C GLY A 64 -14.33 -16.84 42.53
N ASP A 65 -13.31 -16.57 41.71
CA ASP A 65 -13.30 -16.89 40.29
C ASP A 65 -12.32 -18.03 39.98
N GLY A 66 -12.86 -19.24 39.79
CA GLY A 66 -12.10 -20.42 39.35
C GLY A 66 -11.83 -20.47 37.84
N SER A 67 -12.04 -19.40 37.08
CA SER A 67 -11.84 -19.38 35.63
C SER A 67 -10.41 -19.00 35.24
N PHE A 68 -9.80 -19.72 34.31
CA PHE A 68 -8.46 -19.44 33.79
C PHE A 68 -8.43 -19.58 32.27
N THR A 69 -7.63 -18.72 31.62
CA THR A 69 -7.32 -18.81 30.18
C THR A 69 -5.81 -18.88 30.05
N PHE A 70 -5.31 -19.89 29.35
CA PHE A 70 -3.88 -20.13 29.19
C PHE A 70 -3.41 -19.57 27.84
N GLY A 71 -2.29 -18.82 27.84
CA GLY A 71 -1.68 -18.27 26.63
C GLY A 71 -0.69 -19.24 25.96
N GLU A 72 -0.18 -18.88 24.77
CA GLU A 72 0.62 -19.78 23.91
C GLU A 72 1.89 -20.34 24.59
N VAL A 73 2.56 -19.53 25.42
CA VAL A 73 3.73 -19.97 26.19
C VAL A 73 3.35 -21.05 27.22
N ALA A 74 2.10 -21.08 27.68
CA ALA A 74 1.63 -22.02 28.68
C ALA A 74 1.57 -23.46 28.16
N ALA A 75 1.37 -23.70 26.85
CA ALA A 75 1.39 -25.05 26.28
C ALA A 75 2.74 -25.78 26.45
N LYS A 76 3.82 -25.05 26.73
CA LYS A 76 5.17 -25.60 26.90
C LYS A 76 5.55 -25.85 28.36
N ASN A 77 4.61 -25.63 29.30
CA ASN A 77 4.90 -25.68 30.73
C ASN A 77 3.77 -26.39 31.47
N THR A 78 4.09 -27.03 32.58
CA THR A 78 3.10 -27.57 33.53
C THR A 78 2.87 -26.56 34.65
N TYR A 79 1.62 -26.40 35.04
CA TYR A 79 1.17 -25.57 36.14
C TYR A 79 0.48 -26.42 37.20
N ARG A 80 0.42 -25.91 38.44
CA ARG A 80 -0.43 -26.46 39.50
C ARG A 80 -1.42 -25.39 39.89
N LEU A 81 -2.71 -25.70 39.74
CA LEU A 81 -3.77 -24.89 40.28
C LEU A 81 -4.15 -25.43 41.66
N GLU A 82 -4.28 -24.52 42.61
CA GLU A 82 -4.69 -24.85 43.96
C GLU A 82 -5.82 -23.93 44.41
N ALA A 83 -6.79 -24.48 45.14
CA ALA A 83 -7.85 -23.70 45.76
C ALA A 83 -7.86 -23.90 47.28
N TYR A 84 -7.89 -22.79 48.02
CA TYR A 84 -7.85 -22.81 49.48
C TYR A 84 -8.63 -21.64 50.09
N LEU A 85 -9.09 -21.82 51.33
CA LEU A 85 -9.77 -20.77 52.10
C LEU A 85 -8.81 -19.93 52.95
N HIS A 86 -7.74 -20.56 53.46
CA HIS A 86 -6.79 -19.90 54.37
C HIS A 86 -5.36 -19.90 53.82
N GLN A 87 -4.81 -21.08 53.50
CA GLN A 87 -3.45 -21.23 52.98
C GLN A 87 -3.35 -22.43 52.03
N PRO A 88 -2.43 -22.42 51.05
CA PRO A 88 -2.20 -23.54 50.15
C PRO A 88 -1.63 -24.75 50.91
N GLU A 89 -2.11 -25.95 50.57
CA GLU A 89 -1.63 -27.24 51.07
C GLU A 89 -0.51 -27.83 50.19
N GLY A 90 -0.38 -27.39 48.94
CA GLY A 90 0.69 -27.73 48.00
C GLY A 90 0.64 -29.14 47.40
N LYS A 91 -0.28 -30.00 47.86
CA LYS A 91 -0.43 -31.41 47.43
C LYS A 91 -1.82 -31.96 47.76
N GLY A 92 -2.19 -33.05 47.09
CA GLY A 92 -3.43 -33.79 47.37
C GLY A 92 -4.61 -33.32 46.52
N SER A 93 -5.83 -33.63 46.96
CA SER A 93 -7.07 -33.40 46.21
C SER A 93 -7.48 -31.92 46.06
N THR A 94 -6.81 -31.02 46.77
CA THR A 94 -6.97 -29.56 46.64
C THR A 94 -6.16 -28.96 45.47
N THR A 95 -5.38 -29.79 44.77
CA THR A 95 -4.51 -29.39 43.66
C THR A 95 -4.87 -30.10 42.36
N ILE A 96 -4.68 -29.42 41.23
CA ILE A 96 -4.75 -30.00 39.88
C ILE A 96 -3.49 -29.59 39.12
N ASP A 97 -2.74 -30.56 38.63
CA ASP A 97 -1.64 -30.31 37.70
C ASP A 97 -2.22 -30.13 36.29
N ILE A 98 -1.95 -28.98 35.69
CA ILE A 98 -2.49 -28.53 34.42
C ILE A 98 -1.37 -28.46 33.39
N THR A 99 -1.53 -29.18 32.28
CA THR A 99 -0.65 -29.05 31.11
C THR A 99 -1.50 -28.61 29.93
N PRO A 100 -1.57 -27.29 29.66
CA PRO A 100 -2.36 -26.78 28.55
C PRO A 100 -1.93 -27.41 27.23
N GLN A 101 -2.89 -27.77 26.39
CA GLN A 101 -2.62 -28.32 25.08
C GLN A 101 -2.64 -27.22 24.02
N PRO A 102 -1.74 -27.25 23.01
CA PRO A 102 -1.86 -26.38 21.86
C PRO A 102 -3.24 -26.57 21.21
N GLY A 103 -3.96 -25.47 20.97
CA GLY A 103 -5.18 -25.54 20.17
C GLY A 103 -4.84 -25.82 18.70
N GLU A 104 -5.77 -26.38 17.94
CA GLU A 104 -5.58 -26.60 16.49
C GLU A 104 -5.99 -25.38 15.65
N ILE A 105 -6.76 -24.46 16.24
CA ILE A 105 -7.39 -23.33 15.54
C ILE A 105 -6.61 -22.03 15.87
N PRO A 106 -6.12 -21.29 14.85
CA PRO A 106 -5.53 -19.96 15.01
C PRO A 106 -6.56 -18.90 15.43
N LYS A 107 -6.26 -18.11 16.48
CA LYS A 107 -7.18 -17.10 17.05
C LYS A 107 -6.50 -15.88 17.69
N ILE A 108 -6.89 -14.66 17.33
CA ILE A 108 -6.85 -13.36 18.00
C ILE A 108 -7.93 -13.33 19.09
N ASN A 109 -7.49 -13.37 20.34
CA ASN A 109 -8.38 -13.35 21.51
C ASN A 109 -8.89 -11.96 21.86
N LYS A 110 -8.05 -10.93 21.71
CA LYS A 110 -8.38 -9.56 22.12
C LYS A 110 -7.52 -8.54 21.41
N VAL A 111 -8.06 -7.34 21.19
CA VAL A 111 -7.32 -6.14 20.80
C VAL A 111 -7.55 -5.05 21.84
N GLU A 112 -6.49 -4.33 22.21
CA GLU A 112 -6.53 -3.24 23.18
C GLU A 112 -5.87 -1.99 22.59
N LEU A 113 -6.46 -0.82 22.84
CA LEU A 113 -5.83 0.46 22.55
C LEU A 113 -5.03 0.96 23.76
N ARG A 114 -3.83 1.47 23.50
CA ARG A 114 -2.88 1.94 24.50
C ARG A 114 -2.26 3.27 24.09
N TYR A 115 -1.86 4.06 25.07
CA TYR A 115 -1.00 5.22 24.88
C TYR A 115 0.42 4.78 24.53
N ALA A 116 1.26 5.74 24.12
CA ALA A 116 2.66 5.49 23.79
C ALA A 116 3.52 4.99 24.99
N ASP A 117 3.01 5.08 26.21
CA ASP A 117 3.63 4.57 27.44
C ASP A 117 3.10 3.18 27.87
N ASP A 118 2.39 2.49 26.97
CA ASP A 118 1.74 1.19 27.14
C ASP A 118 0.57 1.13 28.14
N SER A 119 0.16 2.26 28.71
CA SER A 119 -1.04 2.31 29.55
C SER A 119 -2.33 2.21 28.71
N PRO A 120 -3.42 1.59 29.23
CA PRO A 120 -4.68 1.48 28.49
C PRO A 120 -5.25 2.86 28.11
N GLY A 121 -5.64 3.03 26.85
CA GLY A 121 -6.10 4.32 26.33
C GLY A 121 -7.49 4.25 25.72
N THR A 122 -8.33 5.22 26.09
CA THR A 122 -9.71 5.38 25.58
C THR A 122 -9.98 6.76 24.98
N VAL A 123 -9.17 7.77 25.35
CA VAL A 123 -9.25 9.15 24.85
C VAL A 123 -7.88 9.62 24.41
N PHE A 124 -7.69 9.98 23.15
CA PHE A 124 -6.39 10.28 22.55
C PHE A 124 -6.30 11.73 22.09
N SER A 125 -5.08 12.24 21.88
CA SER A 125 -4.84 13.53 21.22
C SER A 125 -4.58 13.32 19.73
N TYR A 126 -4.96 14.29 18.88
CA TYR A 126 -4.65 14.23 17.44
C TYR A 126 -3.14 14.17 17.15
N GLN A 127 -2.31 14.68 18.06
CA GLN A 127 -0.84 14.69 17.95
C GLN A 127 -0.17 13.47 18.61
N GLU A 128 -0.96 12.55 19.20
CA GLU A 128 -0.46 11.39 19.94
C GLU A 128 -0.41 10.12 19.07
N LYS A 129 0.44 9.17 19.48
CA LYS A 129 0.49 7.83 18.90
C LYS A 129 -0.52 6.92 19.59
N LEU A 130 -1.40 6.32 18.79
CA LEU A 130 -2.32 5.27 19.20
C LEU A 130 -1.64 3.90 19.04
N VAL A 131 -1.53 3.10 20.10
CA VAL A 131 -0.95 1.76 20.04
C VAL A 131 -2.06 0.71 20.10
N ALA A 132 -2.25 -0.08 19.05
CA ALA A 132 -3.19 -1.20 19.04
C ALA A 132 -2.43 -2.51 19.30
N ASN A 133 -2.77 -3.21 20.39
CA ASN A 133 -2.13 -4.45 20.82
C ASN A 133 -3.11 -5.63 20.71
N ALA A 134 -2.77 -6.63 19.91
CA ALA A 134 -3.54 -7.86 19.75
C ALA A 134 -2.89 -9.02 20.52
N GLN A 135 -3.71 -9.75 21.29
CA GLN A 135 -3.36 -11.01 21.94
C GLN A 135 -3.88 -12.18 21.13
N CYS A 136 -3.03 -13.12 20.83
CA CYS A 136 -3.22 -14.16 19.83
C CYS A 136 -2.75 -15.52 20.37
N VAL A 137 -3.31 -16.57 19.79
CA VAL A 137 -3.03 -17.97 20.08
C VAL A 137 -2.90 -18.72 18.77
N ASN A 138 -1.87 -19.56 18.65
CA ASN A 138 -1.55 -20.35 17.45
C ASN A 138 -1.31 -19.49 16.20
N LEU A 139 -0.90 -18.25 16.43
CA LEU A 139 -0.57 -17.28 15.39
C LEU A 139 0.88 -16.81 15.45
N ALA A 140 1.72 -17.35 16.35
CA ALA A 140 3.12 -16.96 16.43
C ALA A 140 3.82 -17.05 15.07
N GLY A 141 4.47 -15.95 14.67
CA GLY A 141 5.12 -15.80 13.36
C GLY A 141 4.18 -15.52 12.18
N LYS A 142 2.86 -15.49 12.41
CA LYS A 142 1.87 -15.10 11.41
C LYS A 142 1.68 -13.58 11.39
N LYS A 143 1.27 -13.06 10.23
CA LYS A 143 0.99 -11.63 10.04
C LYS A 143 -0.48 -11.35 10.30
N LEU A 144 -0.75 -10.28 11.03
CA LEU A 144 -2.08 -9.71 11.23
C LEU A 144 -2.16 -8.34 10.55
N LEU A 145 -3.33 -8.02 10.00
CA LEU A 145 -3.63 -6.70 9.45
C LEU A 145 -4.45 -5.90 10.45
N PHE A 146 -3.87 -4.83 10.97
CA PHE A 146 -4.55 -3.84 11.81
C PHE A 146 -5.09 -2.73 10.90
N THR A 147 -6.36 -2.35 11.04
CA THR A 147 -6.95 -1.26 10.26
C THR A 147 -7.63 -0.26 11.19
N LEU A 148 -7.28 1.02 11.05
CA LEU A 148 -7.89 2.15 11.73
C LEU A 148 -9.02 2.72 10.89
N TRP A 149 -10.18 2.86 11.52
CA TRP A 149 -11.41 3.39 10.92
C TRP A 149 -11.91 4.60 11.68
N GLU A 150 -12.48 5.54 10.94
CA GLU A 150 -13.30 6.62 11.48
C GLU A 150 -14.76 6.16 11.61
N ASP A 151 -15.36 6.47 12.75
CA ASP A 151 -16.74 6.14 13.08
C ASP A 151 -17.66 7.35 12.91
N ASP A 152 -18.04 7.60 11.66
CA ASP A 152 -18.86 8.75 11.23
C ASP A 152 -20.35 8.39 11.05
N VAL A 153 -20.77 7.18 11.43
CA VAL A 153 -22.11 6.65 11.16
C VAL A 153 -22.83 6.39 12.48
N ALA A 154 -24.00 7.00 12.66
CA ALA A 154 -24.84 6.71 13.82
C ALA A 154 -25.28 5.23 13.79
N GLY A 155 -24.74 4.40 14.69
CA GLY A 155 -24.93 2.96 14.71
C GLY A 155 -23.76 2.25 15.43
N GLU A 156 -23.86 0.94 15.65
CA GLU A 156 -22.77 0.13 16.21
C GLU A 156 -22.28 -0.84 15.14
N GLY A 157 -21.01 -1.22 15.30
CA GLY A 157 -20.33 -2.15 14.41
C GLY A 157 -19.81 -1.49 13.13
N HIS A 158 -18.90 -2.20 12.47
CA HIS A 158 -18.31 -1.76 11.22
C HIS A 158 -19.36 -1.69 10.10
N ASN A 159 -19.65 -0.48 9.65
CA ASN A 159 -20.51 -0.17 8.51
C ASN A 159 -19.65 0.04 7.25
N SER A 160 -20.19 -0.30 6.07
CA SER A 160 -19.55 0.02 4.78
C SER A 160 -19.38 1.51 4.51
N LYS A 161 -20.05 2.36 5.31
CA LYS A 161 -19.92 3.82 5.31
C LYS A 161 -18.83 4.36 6.24
N ASN A 162 -18.24 3.54 7.11
CA ASN A 162 -17.09 3.94 7.92
C ASN A 162 -15.90 4.28 7.03
N LYS A 163 -15.19 5.36 7.34
CA LYS A 163 -14.10 5.84 6.50
C LYS A 163 -12.80 5.18 6.93
N PHE A 164 -12.09 4.62 5.95
CA PHE A 164 -10.74 4.11 6.15
C PHE A 164 -9.79 5.27 6.47
N VAL A 165 -8.91 5.07 7.45
CA VAL A 165 -7.88 6.04 7.83
C VAL A 165 -6.48 5.52 7.52
N ASP A 166 -6.11 4.33 8.02
CA ASP A 166 -4.78 3.74 7.85
C ASP A 166 -4.80 2.23 8.14
N SER A 167 -3.81 1.48 7.65
CA SER A 167 -3.66 0.06 7.99
C SER A 167 -2.20 -0.35 8.12
N LYS A 168 -1.90 -1.28 9.03
CA LYS A 168 -0.55 -1.77 9.29
C LYS A 168 -0.53 -3.27 9.49
N GLU A 169 0.50 -3.92 8.96
CA GLU A 169 0.77 -5.31 9.27
C GLU A 169 1.67 -5.42 10.50
N ALA A 170 1.37 -6.37 11.39
CA ALA A 170 2.27 -6.75 12.47
C ALA A 170 2.38 -8.27 12.57
N VAL A 171 3.60 -8.76 12.83
CA VAL A 171 3.85 -10.19 13.04
C VAL A 171 3.60 -10.51 14.50
N VAL A 172 2.82 -11.56 14.76
CA VAL A 172 2.61 -12.07 16.11
C VAL A 172 3.92 -12.62 16.66
N SER A 173 4.32 -12.10 17.80
CA SER A 173 5.53 -12.52 18.51
C SER A 173 5.45 -13.98 18.96
N ARG A 174 6.58 -14.53 19.39
CA ARG A 174 6.64 -15.87 20.01
C ARG A 174 5.84 -15.99 21.31
N THR A 175 5.41 -14.86 21.89
CA THR A 175 4.57 -14.80 23.10
C THR A 175 3.09 -14.64 22.77
N GLY A 176 2.70 -14.63 21.48
CA GLY A 176 1.31 -14.49 21.06
C GLY A 176 0.83 -13.04 21.04
N THR A 177 1.70 -12.05 20.83
CA THR A 177 1.31 -10.62 20.82
C THR A 177 1.71 -9.93 19.52
N ALA A 178 0.84 -9.13 18.94
CA ALA A 178 1.16 -8.24 17.81
C ALA A 178 0.78 -6.80 18.15
N THR A 179 1.58 -5.82 17.74
CA THR A 179 1.31 -4.41 18.02
C THR A 179 1.45 -3.57 16.76
N ALA A 180 0.50 -2.66 16.53
CA ALA A 180 0.54 -1.67 15.46
C ALA A 180 0.34 -0.25 16.01
N GLU A 181 1.19 0.69 15.60
CA GLU A 181 1.08 2.10 15.99
C GLU A 181 0.36 2.92 14.91
N PHE A 182 -0.62 3.74 15.26
CA PHE A 182 -1.28 4.68 14.35
C PHE A 182 -1.05 6.13 14.77
N ILE A 183 -1.04 7.05 13.80
CA ILE A 183 -0.93 8.49 14.07
C ILE A 183 -2.27 9.12 13.68
N LEU A 184 -2.96 9.71 14.66
CA LEU A 184 -4.31 10.25 14.50
C LEU A 184 -4.37 11.55 13.68
N THR A 185 -3.23 12.22 13.45
CA THR A 185 -3.15 13.38 12.54
C THR A 185 -3.58 13.04 11.11
N LYS A 186 -3.43 11.78 10.65
CA LYS A 186 -3.88 11.36 9.33
C LYS A 186 -5.39 11.50 9.14
N ALA A 187 -6.17 11.13 10.16
CA ALA A 187 -7.63 11.30 10.16
C ALA A 187 -8.02 12.79 10.12
N LEU A 188 -7.32 13.64 10.88
CA LEU A 188 -7.54 15.09 10.88
C LEU A 188 -7.17 15.73 9.52
N MET A 189 -6.09 15.30 8.89
CA MET A 189 -5.69 15.74 7.55
C MET A 189 -6.70 15.32 6.47
N GLN A 190 -7.34 14.15 6.61
CA GLN A 190 -8.40 13.70 5.71
C GLN A 190 -9.63 14.60 5.80
N LYS A 191 -10.07 15.01 7.01
CA LYS A 191 -11.17 16.00 7.16
C LYS A 191 -10.82 17.37 6.60
N ALA A 192 -9.61 17.86 6.88
CA ALA A 192 -9.14 19.14 6.34
C ALA A 192 -9.12 19.15 4.79
N SER A 193 -8.79 18.02 4.17
CA SER A 193 -8.82 17.85 2.71
C SER A 193 -10.23 17.79 2.11
N GLN A 194 -11.25 17.47 2.93
CA GLN A 194 -12.67 17.43 2.55
C GLN A 194 -13.40 18.76 2.85
N GLY A 195 -12.67 19.78 3.34
CA GLY A 195 -13.20 21.13 3.57
C GLY A 195 -13.81 21.36 4.96
N GLU A 196 -13.78 20.36 5.85
CA GLU A 196 -14.18 20.51 7.24
C GLU A 196 -13.09 21.25 8.04
N ARG A 197 -13.44 22.37 8.67
CA ARG A 197 -12.50 23.27 9.37
C ARG A 197 -12.63 23.28 10.88
N ASP A 198 -13.59 22.54 11.43
CA ASP A 198 -13.89 22.51 12.87
C ASP A 198 -13.50 21.15 13.45
N PRO A 199 -12.59 21.05 14.44
CA PRO A 199 -12.20 19.78 15.05
C PRO A 199 -13.31 19.28 15.97
N LYS A 200 -14.40 18.77 15.40
CA LYS A 200 -15.38 17.99 16.16
C LYS A 200 -14.71 16.73 16.71
N GLU A 201 -15.14 16.31 17.90
CA GLU A 201 -14.72 15.03 18.50
C GLU A 201 -14.87 13.90 17.48
N LEU A 202 -13.79 13.12 17.30
CA LEU A 202 -13.72 12.03 16.33
C LEU A 202 -13.78 10.70 17.07
N GLU A 203 -14.75 9.86 16.70
CA GLU A 203 -14.83 8.47 17.12
C GLU A 203 -14.05 7.59 16.14
N PHE A 204 -13.29 6.63 16.66
CA PHE A 204 -12.51 5.72 15.83
C PHE A 204 -12.39 4.34 16.50
N TYR A 205 -12.07 3.35 15.69
CA TYR A 205 -11.78 2.00 16.17
C TYR A 205 -10.73 1.32 15.31
N VAL A 206 -10.10 0.29 15.88
CA VAL A 206 -9.15 -0.57 15.19
C VAL A 206 -9.71 -1.97 15.06
N THR A 207 -9.67 -2.53 13.85
CA THR A 207 -9.94 -3.95 13.59
C THR A 207 -8.62 -4.68 13.36
N VAL A 208 -8.54 -5.95 13.76
CA VAL A 208 -7.39 -6.82 13.49
C VAL A 208 -7.86 -8.10 12.84
N GLU A 209 -7.24 -8.48 11.72
CA GLU A 209 -7.68 -9.60 10.87
C GLU A 209 -6.53 -10.57 10.58
N TYR A 210 -6.80 -11.88 10.68
CA TYR A 210 -5.90 -12.95 10.24
C TYR A 210 -6.33 -13.61 8.91
N TYR A 211 -7.63 -13.85 8.70
CA TYR A 211 -8.20 -14.36 7.45
C TYR A 211 -9.01 -13.24 6.75
N LYS A 212 -8.64 -12.88 5.52
CA LYS A 212 -8.99 -11.58 4.90
C LYS A 212 -10.43 -11.43 4.35
N ASP A 213 -11.33 -12.40 4.57
CA ASP A 213 -12.52 -12.55 3.71
C ASP A 213 -13.92 -12.64 4.37
N ARG A 214 -14.13 -12.44 5.70
CA ARG A 214 -15.51 -12.42 6.30
C ARG A 214 -15.65 -11.50 7.53
N LYS A 215 -16.68 -10.62 7.56
CA LYS A 215 -16.95 -9.60 8.60
C LYS A 215 -18.37 -9.75 9.21
N HIS A 216 -18.55 -9.49 10.52
CA HIS A 216 -19.86 -9.34 11.21
C HIS A 216 -19.84 -8.17 12.23
N ALA A 217 -21.00 -7.60 12.56
CA ALA A 217 -21.18 -6.41 13.43
C ALA A 217 -21.78 -6.74 14.81
N SER A 218 -21.51 -5.93 15.84
CA SER A 218 -22.01 -6.03 17.24
C SER A 218 -23.08 -4.97 17.60
N GLU A 219 -23.75 -5.11 18.77
CA GLU A 219 -24.99 -4.39 19.17
C GLU A 219 -24.83 -3.14 20.08
N ASN A 220 -25.42 -2.01 19.62
CA ASN A 220 -25.55 -0.69 20.27
C ASN A 220 -26.00 -0.66 21.73
N ARG A 221 -25.21 -0.02 22.61
CA ARG A 221 -25.76 0.62 23.84
C ARG A 221 -25.68 2.16 23.80
N VAL A 222 -26.86 2.78 23.84
CA VAL A 222 -27.07 4.23 23.83
C VAL A 222 -26.77 4.84 25.20
N ILE A 223 -25.97 5.92 25.23
CA ILE A 223 -25.84 6.82 26.40
C ILE A 223 -26.15 8.24 25.93
N LYS A 224 -27.17 8.87 26.54
CA LYS A 224 -27.56 10.28 26.27
C LYS A 224 -26.76 11.22 27.16
N ASN A 225 -26.26 12.34 26.61
CA ASN A 225 -25.73 13.46 27.39
C ASN A 225 -26.85 14.49 27.68
N PRO A 226 -27.20 14.74 28.96
CA PRO A 226 -28.28 15.66 29.37
C PRO A 226 -28.01 17.16 29.19
N GLU A 227 -26.79 17.60 28.87
CA GLU A 227 -26.40 19.01 28.99
C GLU A 227 -26.26 19.81 27.68
N TYR A 228 -26.70 19.27 26.54
CA TYR A 228 -26.67 20.03 25.29
C TYR A 228 -27.86 21.01 25.18
N LYS A 229 -27.58 22.33 25.17
CA LYS A 229 -28.51 23.37 24.71
C LYS A 229 -28.01 23.99 23.39
N PRO A 230 -28.79 23.95 22.31
CA PRO A 230 -28.39 24.56 21.04
C PRO A 230 -28.56 26.09 21.03
N PRO A 231 -27.71 26.85 20.31
CA PRO A 231 -27.94 28.28 20.07
C PRO A 231 -29.04 28.52 19.03
N VAL A 232 -29.81 29.59 19.24
CA VAL A 232 -30.97 30.02 18.45
C VAL A 232 -30.55 30.68 17.14
N GLN A 233 -31.17 30.30 16.02
CA GLN A 233 -31.18 31.07 14.76
C GLN A 233 -32.61 31.44 14.35
N PRO A 234 -32.80 32.57 13.62
CA PRO A 234 -34.12 33.16 13.39
C PRO A 234 -34.97 32.39 12.38
N SER A 235 -36.27 32.44 12.62
CA SER A 235 -37.37 31.77 11.93
C SER A 235 -37.44 32.01 10.42
N GLN A 236 -37.59 30.92 9.65
CA GLN A 236 -38.46 30.90 8.48
C GLN A 236 -39.45 29.74 8.56
N ALA A 237 -40.69 30.07 8.24
CA ALA A 237 -41.91 29.41 8.66
C ALA A 237 -42.18 28.06 7.99
N SER A 238 -42.78 27.19 8.78
CA SER A 238 -43.41 25.92 8.41
C SER A 238 -44.58 26.10 7.43
N LYS A 239 -44.69 25.19 6.45
CA LYS A 239 -45.99 24.72 5.95
C LYS A 239 -45.98 23.20 5.80
N SER A 240 -46.78 22.56 6.65
CA SER A 240 -47.22 21.17 6.63
C SER A 240 -48.34 20.94 5.61
N THR A 241 -48.45 19.71 5.08
CA THR A 241 -49.66 18.85 4.88
C THR A 241 -49.51 17.96 3.61
N PRO A 242 -50.33 16.91 3.40
CA PRO A 242 -50.50 15.68 4.18
C PRO A 242 -50.35 14.39 3.31
N LYS A 243 -50.30 13.21 3.96
CA LYS A 243 -50.39 11.89 3.33
C LYS A 243 -51.68 11.74 2.51
N ALA A 244 -51.58 11.13 1.33
CA ALA A 244 -52.72 10.57 0.61
C ALA A 244 -52.66 9.03 0.60
N THR A 245 -53.76 8.45 1.07
CA THR A 245 -54.16 7.05 1.09
C THR A 245 -54.74 6.60 -0.25
N GLY A 246 -54.37 5.40 -0.73
CA GLY A 246 -55.13 4.68 -1.76
C GLY A 246 -54.31 3.84 -2.75
N SER A 247 -54.44 2.51 -2.62
CA SER A 247 -54.14 1.43 -3.60
C SER A 247 -52.81 0.67 -3.45
N PRO A 248 -52.77 -0.64 -3.75
CA PRO A 248 -53.66 -1.72 -3.36
C PRO A 248 -52.81 -2.83 -2.70
N ALA A 249 -52.49 -2.67 -1.42
CA ALA A 249 -51.88 -3.71 -0.58
C ALA A 249 -52.82 -3.95 0.62
N ALA A 250 -54.03 -4.43 0.33
CA ALA A 250 -55.05 -4.69 1.34
C ALA A 250 -55.97 -5.84 0.86
N SER A 251 -55.41 -7.03 0.74
CA SER A 251 -56.20 -8.27 0.65
C SER A 251 -55.39 -9.49 1.14
N LYS A 252 -55.32 -9.64 2.48
CA LYS A 252 -55.39 -10.88 3.32
C LYS A 252 -54.44 -12.08 3.04
N PRO A 253 -54.27 -13.03 4.00
CA PRO A 253 -53.94 -12.91 5.43
C PRO A 253 -52.85 -13.94 5.88
N ASP A 254 -52.50 -13.95 7.17
CA ASP A 254 -51.42 -14.76 7.79
C ASP A 254 -51.76 -16.23 8.17
N SER A 255 -50.66 -17.01 8.33
CA SER A 255 -50.37 -18.09 9.32
C SER A 255 -50.74 -19.57 9.04
N LYS A 256 -49.75 -20.49 9.17
CA LYS A 256 -49.66 -21.51 10.27
C LYS A 256 -48.37 -22.38 10.25
N LYS A 257 -48.02 -22.82 11.47
CA LYS A 257 -46.84 -23.52 12.01
C LYS A 257 -46.64 -24.99 11.58
N GLU A 258 -45.37 -25.40 11.63
CA GLU A 258 -44.73 -26.67 12.06
C GLU A 258 -45.57 -27.94 12.27
N THR A 259 -45.03 -29.09 11.81
CA THR A 259 -44.33 -30.06 12.71
C THR A 259 -43.63 -31.17 11.94
N SER A 260 -42.35 -31.40 12.28
CA SER A 260 -41.59 -32.67 12.44
C SER A 260 -40.13 -32.37 12.06
N GLY A 261 -39.19 -32.23 12.98
CA GLY A 261 -38.90 -33.14 14.08
C GLY A 261 -38.02 -34.28 13.56
N VAL A 262 -36.74 -34.28 13.96
CA VAL A 262 -35.70 -35.33 13.85
C VAL A 262 -34.43 -34.98 13.04
N PHE A 263 -34.42 -33.94 12.18
CA PHE A 263 -33.14 -33.51 11.55
C PHE A 263 -32.43 -32.34 12.27
N ASP A 264 -33.09 -31.68 13.24
CA ASP A 264 -32.54 -30.50 13.93
C ASP A 264 -31.51 -30.82 15.02
N SER A 265 -31.50 -32.02 15.60
CA SER A 265 -30.50 -32.36 16.64
C SER A 265 -29.08 -32.53 16.07
N PHE A 266 -28.95 -32.91 14.79
CA PHE A 266 -27.65 -33.11 14.15
C PHE A 266 -27.16 -31.81 13.49
N THR A 267 -28.09 -30.96 13.02
CA THR A 267 -27.75 -29.68 12.39
C THR A 267 -27.53 -28.54 13.38
N GLU A 268 -28.09 -28.57 14.60
CA GLU A 268 -27.75 -27.59 15.64
C GLU A 268 -26.35 -27.85 16.22
N THR A 269 -25.97 -29.11 16.44
CA THR A 269 -24.63 -29.49 16.93
C THR A 269 -23.55 -29.18 15.89
N VAL A 270 -23.85 -29.33 14.59
CA VAL A 270 -22.95 -28.96 13.49
C VAL A 270 -22.96 -27.45 13.23
N ARG A 271 -24.10 -26.75 13.39
CA ARG A 271 -24.15 -25.27 13.31
C ARG A 271 -23.43 -24.59 14.46
N SER A 272 -23.49 -25.12 15.69
CA SER A 272 -22.74 -24.57 16.82
C SER A 272 -21.25 -24.85 16.69
N ALA A 273 -20.85 -26.00 16.12
CA ALA A 273 -19.45 -26.33 15.84
C ALA A 273 -18.83 -25.52 14.67
N TRP A 274 -19.64 -24.99 13.75
CA TRP A 274 -19.15 -24.22 12.59
C TRP A 274 -19.21 -22.68 12.78
N ASN A 275 -19.70 -22.20 13.92
CA ASN A 275 -19.75 -20.77 14.24
C ASN A 275 -18.50 -20.24 14.97
N GLU A 276 -17.46 -21.05 15.20
CA GLU A 276 -16.22 -20.64 15.90
C GLU A 276 -14.94 -20.73 15.05
N LEU A 277 -14.99 -20.31 13.79
CA LEU A 277 -13.79 -20.12 12.95
C LEU A 277 -13.72 -18.68 12.41
N TRP A 278 -13.90 -17.72 13.32
CA TRP A 278 -13.86 -16.28 13.05
C TRP A 278 -12.77 -15.64 13.89
N ASP A 279 -11.81 -15.00 13.22
CA ASP A 279 -10.68 -14.42 13.90
C ASP A 279 -10.49 -12.93 13.63
N TRP A 280 -11.28 -12.12 14.35
CA TRP A 280 -11.21 -10.67 14.36
C TRP A 280 -11.59 -10.12 15.74
N ALA A 281 -11.07 -8.94 16.09
CA ALA A 281 -11.40 -8.23 17.32
C ALA A 281 -11.36 -6.70 17.12
N GLU A 282 -12.17 -5.96 17.88
CA GLU A 282 -12.28 -4.49 17.83
C GLU A 282 -11.97 -3.81 19.17
N SER A 283 -11.46 -2.58 19.11
CA SER A 283 -11.35 -1.69 20.28
C SER A 283 -11.59 -0.24 19.84
N LYS A 284 -12.38 0.51 20.62
CA LYS A 284 -12.87 1.87 20.33
C LYS A 284 -12.13 2.94 21.15
N GLY A 285 -12.04 4.16 20.59
CA GLY A 285 -11.47 5.34 21.27
C GLY A 285 -12.03 6.66 20.74
N THR A 286 -11.82 7.76 21.48
CA THR A 286 -12.30 9.12 21.13
C THR A 286 -11.14 10.12 21.11
N VAL A 287 -11.20 11.17 20.30
CA VAL A 287 -10.18 12.24 20.26
C VAL A 287 -10.73 13.56 20.80
N LYS A 288 -9.95 14.24 21.67
CA LYS A 288 -10.29 15.59 22.16
C LYS A 288 -9.23 16.64 21.77
N PRO A 289 -9.62 17.81 21.23
CA PRO A 289 -8.68 18.84 20.76
C PRO A 289 -7.71 19.36 21.84
N ASP A 290 -8.17 19.47 23.09
CA ASP A 290 -7.41 20.12 24.18
C ASP A 290 -6.53 19.16 25.01
N LYS A 291 -6.49 17.87 24.64
CA LYS A 291 -5.69 16.87 25.38
C LYS A 291 -4.20 16.99 25.02
N LYS A 292 -3.37 17.26 26.04
CA LYS A 292 -1.90 17.29 25.91
C LYS A 292 -1.35 15.87 25.68
N PRO A 293 -0.36 15.68 24.78
CA PRO A 293 0.25 14.37 24.53
C PRO A 293 0.92 13.77 25.77
N THR A 294 0.77 12.46 25.97
CA THR A 294 1.44 11.74 27.06
C THR A 294 2.93 11.64 26.80
N ALA A 295 3.76 12.01 27.79
CA ALA A 295 5.21 11.95 27.66
C ALA A 295 5.70 10.49 27.74
N PRO A 296 6.62 10.06 26.86
CA PRO A 296 7.17 8.70 26.89
C PRO A 296 7.99 8.47 28.18
N LYS A 297 7.83 7.28 28.77
CA LYS A 297 8.48 6.89 30.04
C LYS A 297 9.99 6.63 29.86
N PRO A 298 10.87 7.03 30.80
CA PRO A 298 12.30 6.68 30.74
C PRO A 298 12.63 5.30 31.35
N GLU A 299 13.56 4.61 30.67
CA GLU A 299 14.46 3.48 31.05
C GLU A 299 13.97 2.01 31.27
N GLY A 300 14.74 1.06 30.70
CA GLY A 300 15.37 0.00 31.53
C GLY A 300 15.28 -1.50 31.15
N LYS A 301 16.05 -1.96 30.13
CA LYS A 301 16.61 -3.34 29.84
C LYS A 301 15.64 -4.55 29.80
N THR A 302 15.55 -5.31 28.70
CA THR A 302 16.66 -6.07 28.09
C THR A 302 16.86 -5.75 26.60
N THR A 303 17.92 -5.00 26.31
CA THR A 303 18.50 -4.88 24.97
C THR A 303 19.81 -5.64 24.96
N SER A 304 19.85 -6.77 24.29
CA SER A 304 21.12 -7.33 23.83
C SER A 304 21.53 -6.55 22.59
N VAL A 305 22.29 -5.48 22.81
CA VAL A 305 23.06 -4.82 21.76
C VAL A 305 24.20 -5.76 21.38
N VAL A 306 24.21 -6.22 20.13
CA VAL A 306 25.45 -6.58 19.45
C VAL A 306 25.47 -5.78 18.15
N ASN A 307 26.36 -4.78 18.17
CA ASN A 307 26.91 -3.98 17.07
C ASN A 307 25.95 -3.47 15.99
N GLY A 308 25.77 -2.14 16.01
CA GLY A 308 25.41 -1.37 14.85
C GLY A 308 26.48 -1.50 13.77
N GLU A 309 26.31 -2.51 12.92
CA GLU A 309 26.64 -2.35 11.52
C GLU A 309 25.43 -1.73 10.84
N THR A 310 25.66 -0.64 10.11
CA THR A 310 24.73 -0.08 9.13
C THR A 310 24.29 -1.20 8.18
N LYS A 311 23.14 -1.81 8.45
CA LYS A 311 22.53 -2.75 7.52
C LYS A 311 22.03 -1.95 6.32
N ASP A 312 22.81 -2.00 5.24
CA ASP A 312 22.44 -1.57 3.89
C ASP A 312 20.94 -1.78 3.65
N SER A 313 20.18 -0.69 3.48
CA SER A 313 18.78 -0.76 3.09
C SER A 313 18.73 -1.17 1.63
N CYS A 314 18.82 -2.48 1.41
CA CYS A 314 18.56 -3.07 0.12
C CYS A 314 17.16 -2.64 -0.35
N LEU A 315 17.10 -1.85 -1.42
CA LEU A 315 15.85 -1.44 -2.09
C LEU A 315 14.99 -2.66 -2.53
N CYS A 316 15.60 -3.85 -2.52
CA CYS A 316 15.10 -5.08 -3.10
C CYS A 316 14.68 -6.14 -2.06
N LYS A 317 14.54 -5.82 -0.77
CA LYS A 317 14.12 -6.82 0.23
C LYS A 317 12.60 -7.03 0.31
N GLU A 318 12.25 -8.29 0.01
CA GLU A 318 11.24 -9.16 0.62
C GLU A 318 9.75 -8.94 0.32
N THR A 319 9.38 -9.23 -0.93
CA THR A 319 8.17 -10.02 -1.21
C THR A 319 8.50 -11.10 -2.24
N LYS A 320 8.26 -12.38 -1.90
CA LYS A 320 8.26 -13.46 -2.88
C LYS A 320 7.18 -13.15 -3.91
N LEU A 321 7.60 -12.72 -5.11
CA LEU A 321 6.71 -12.38 -6.22
C LEU A 321 6.72 -13.54 -7.21
N PHE A 322 5.55 -14.08 -7.53
CA PHE A 322 5.40 -15.11 -8.54
C PHE A 322 5.86 -14.55 -9.89
N TRP A 323 6.66 -15.34 -10.62
CA TRP A 323 7.37 -14.92 -11.83
C TRP A 323 8.42 -13.81 -11.63
N GLY A 324 8.80 -13.50 -10.39
CA GLY A 324 9.73 -12.43 -10.05
C GLY A 324 11.10 -12.49 -10.73
N LYS A 325 11.59 -13.68 -11.13
CA LYS A 325 12.86 -13.86 -11.88
C LYS A 325 12.86 -13.12 -13.23
N HIS A 326 11.70 -12.86 -13.81
CA HIS A 326 11.58 -12.18 -15.09
C HIS A 326 11.61 -10.66 -14.97
N PHE A 327 11.74 -10.11 -13.77
CA PHE A 327 11.64 -8.68 -13.52
C PHE A 327 12.88 -8.20 -12.77
N THR A 328 13.38 -7.02 -13.12
CA THR A 328 14.39 -6.31 -12.34
C THR A 328 13.80 -5.89 -10.98
N CYS A 329 14.67 -5.52 -10.03
CA CYS A 329 14.22 -5.01 -8.73
C CYS A 329 13.26 -3.81 -8.85
N GLN A 330 13.54 -2.88 -9.77
CA GLN A 330 12.66 -1.73 -10.03
C GLN A 330 11.30 -2.15 -10.62
N GLU A 331 11.29 -3.11 -11.52
CA GLU A 331 10.07 -3.63 -12.12
C GLU A 331 9.21 -4.37 -11.08
N ARG A 332 9.82 -5.19 -10.21
CA ARG A 332 9.10 -5.86 -9.11
C ARG A 332 8.49 -4.86 -8.14
N LYS A 333 9.23 -3.83 -7.75
CA LYS A 333 8.71 -2.73 -6.92
C LYS A 333 7.50 -2.06 -7.58
N LYS A 334 7.61 -1.71 -8.86
CA LYS A 334 6.53 -1.08 -9.61
C LYS A 334 5.29 -1.98 -9.69
N ILE A 335 5.46 -3.28 -9.91
CA ILE A 335 4.36 -4.26 -9.91
C ILE A 335 3.62 -4.25 -8.57
N ILE A 336 4.35 -4.26 -7.45
CA ILE A 336 3.75 -4.22 -6.10
C ILE A 336 2.99 -2.92 -5.89
N GLU A 337 3.57 -1.77 -6.28
CA GLU A 337 2.94 -0.46 -6.16
C GLU A 337 1.67 -0.32 -7.01
N ILE A 338 1.72 -0.78 -8.27
CA ILE A 338 0.56 -0.84 -9.16
C ILE A 338 -0.54 -1.68 -8.51
N SER A 339 -0.18 -2.86 -8.01
CA SER A 339 -1.13 -3.79 -7.40
C SER A 339 -1.80 -3.20 -6.16
N HIS A 340 -1.04 -2.48 -5.34
CA HIS A 340 -1.58 -1.73 -4.20
C HIS A 340 -2.56 -0.63 -4.65
N ARG A 341 -2.22 0.16 -5.67
CA ARG A 341 -3.11 1.22 -6.18
C ARG A 341 -4.39 0.68 -6.82
N LEU A 342 -4.30 -0.47 -7.49
CA LEU A 342 -5.43 -1.17 -8.11
C LEU A 342 -6.25 -2.01 -7.11
N GLY A 343 -5.71 -2.29 -5.93
CA GLY A 343 -6.36 -3.14 -4.92
C GLY A 343 -6.37 -4.62 -5.30
N CYS A 344 -5.33 -5.11 -5.98
CA CYS A 344 -5.20 -6.51 -6.41
C CYS A 344 -3.93 -7.17 -5.87
N LYS A 345 -3.80 -8.50 -5.98
CA LYS A 345 -2.57 -9.20 -5.60
C LYS A 345 -1.49 -9.06 -6.70
N PRO A 346 -0.23 -8.75 -6.35
CA PRO A 346 0.88 -8.69 -7.33
C PRO A 346 1.05 -9.95 -8.17
N ASP A 347 0.84 -11.12 -7.54
CA ASP A 347 0.95 -12.40 -8.22
C ASP A 347 -0.14 -12.62 -9.28
N TYR A 348 -1.31 -11.98 -9.15
CA TYR A 348 -2.36 -12.04 -10.19
C TYR A 348 -1.93 -11.29 -11.44
N LEU A 349 -1.34 -10.10 -11.24
CA LEU A 349 -0.80 -9.28 -12.32
C LEU A 349 0.32 -10.01 -13.08
N THR A 350 1.29 -10.58 -12.38
CA THR A 350 2.40 -11.29 -13.03
C THR A 350 1.96 -12.60 -13.68
N SER A 351 0.98 -13.31 -13.12
CA SER A 351 0.43 -14.54 -13.70
C SER A 351 -0.38 -14.27 -14.97
N ALA A 352 -1.18 -13.20 -15.00
CA ALA A 352 -1.87 -12.78 -16.21
C ALA A 352 -0.88 -12.38 -17.30
N MET A 353 0.18 -11.64 -16.97
CA MET A 353 1.25 -11.33 -17.93
C MET A 353 1.95 -12.60 -18.45
N ALA A 354 2.16 -13.58 -17.57
CA ALA A 354 2.76 -14.84 -17.96
C ALA A 354 1.89 -15.55 -19.00
N LEU A 355 0.58 -15.67 -18.76
CA LEU A 355 -0.35 -16.27 -19.70
C LEU A 355 -0.32 -15.53 -21.05
N GLU A 356 -0.49 -14.20 -21.02
CA GLU A 356 -0.58 -13.35 -22.22
C GLU A 356 0.70 -13.33 -23.07
N THR A 357 1.86 -13.60 -22.46
CA THR A 357 3.17 -13.59 -23.14
C THR A 357 3.78 -14.97 -23.32
N GLY A 358 3.07 -16.04 -22.94
CA GLY A 358 3.62 -17.40 -22.92
C GLY A 358 4.81 -17.57 -21.96
N GLY A 359 4.86 -16.77 -20.87
CA GLY A 359 5.92 -16.79 -19.85
C GLY A 359 7.18 -16.00 -20.22
N THR A 360 7.19 -15.30 -21.36
CA THR A 360 8.38 -14.57 -21.83
C THR A 360 8.52 -13.18 -21.22
N PHE A 361 7.40 -12.55 -20.81
CA PHE A 361 7.34 -11.16 -20.38
C PHE A 361 7.96 -10.17 -21.39
N ASN A 362 7.95 -10.52 -22.67
CA ASN A 362 8.49 -9.67 -23.72
C ASN A 362 7.48 -8.57 -24.08
N PRO A 363 7.77 -7.28 -23.79
CA PRO A 363 6.83 -6.18 -24.04
C PRO A 363 6.62 -5.89 -25.54
N ALA A 364 7.43 -6.48 -26.42
CA ALA A 364 7.38 -6.28 -27.86
C ALA A 364 6.52 -7.32 -28.61
N ILE A 365 5.97 -8.34 -27.91
CA ILE A 365 5.13 -9.36 -28.56
C ILE A 365 3.87 -8.72 -29.14
N VAL A 366 3.58 -9.07 -30.39
CA VAL A 366 2.36 -8.68 -31.10
C VAL A 366 1.71 -9.94 -31.66
N ASN A 367 0.47 -10.23 -31.28
CA ASN A 367 -0.26 -11.37 -31.84
C ASN A 367 -0.78 -11.09 -33.26
N SER A 368 -1.33 -12.13 -33.91
CA SER A 368 -1.86 -12.03 -35.29
C SER A 368 -2.99 -11.01 -35.44
N LEU A 369 -3.72 -10.72 -34.35
CA LEU A 369 -4.81 -9.75 -34.28
C LEU A 369 -4.33 -8.32 -33.92
N GLY A 370 -3.03 -8.13 -33.70
CA GLY A 370 -2.43 -6.83 -33.39
C GLY A 370 -2.48 -6.42 -31.91
N TYR A 371 -2.88 -7.30 -31.00
CA TYR A 371 -2.74 -7.04 -29.58
C TYR A 371 -1.27 -7.12 -29.17
N THR A 372 -0.85 -6.24 -28.26
CA THR A 372 0.58 -5.96 -28.05
C THR A 372 0.96 -5.90 -26.58
N GLY A 373 2.10 -6.49 -26.23
CA GLY A 373 2.77 -6.29 -24.96
C GLY A 373 2.37 -7.23 -23.83
N LEU A 374 2.70 -6.84 -22.61
CA LEU A 374 2.66 -7.64 -21.38
C LEU A 374 1.29 -8.23 -21.05
N ILE A 375 0.21 -7.57 -21.45
CA ILE A 375 -1.16 -8.07 -21.28
C ILE A 375 -1.94 -8.10 -22.60
N GLN A 376 -1.23 -8.08 -23.74
CA GLN A 376 -1.81 -8.03 -25.08
C GLN A 376 -2.89 -6.94 -25.20
N ILE A 377 -2.51 -5.65 -25.18
CA ILE A 377 -3.45 -4.53 -25.32
C ILE A 377 -3.78 -4.29 -26.81
N GLY A 378 -5.08 -4.18 -27.12
CA GLY A 378 -5.58 -3.93 -28.47
C GLY A 378 -5.79 -2.44 -28.80
N THR A 379 -6.02 -2.12 -30.07
CA THR A 379 -6.16 -0.75 -30.58
C THR A 379 -7.24 0.06 -29.87
N THR A 380 -8.42 -0.52 -29.61
CA THR A 380 -9.53 0.17 -28.92
C THR A 380 -9.15 0.54 -27.48
N ALA A 381 -8.53 -0.38 -26.76
CA ALA A 381 -8.06 -0.14 -25.40
C ALA A 381 -6.95 0.92 -25.35
N ALA A 382 -6.04 0.90 -26.33
CA ALA A 382 -5.01 1.93 -26.44
C ALA A 382 -5.60 3.33 -26.71
N ALA A 383 -6.62 3.42 -27.58
CA ALA A 383 -7.32 4.67 -27.83
C ALA A 383 -8.07 5.19 -26.58
N ASP A 384 -8.68 4.29 -25.80
CA ASP A 384 -9.32 4.64 -24.53
C ASP A 384 -8.32 5.21 -23.51
N ILE A 385 -7.16 4.56 -23.36
CA ILE A 385 -6.08 5.05 -22.48
C ILE A 385 -5.58 6.41 -22.95
N ASN A 386 -5.33 6.58 -24.26
CA ASN A 386 -4.93 7.87 -24.84
C ASN A 386 -5.91 8.98 -24.48
N ARG A 387 -7.22 8.71 -24.58
CA ARG A 387 -8.27 9.66 -24.21
C ARG A 387 -8.25 10.01 -22.71
N ARG A 388 -8.11 9.00 -21.84
CA ARG A 388 -8.13 9.21 -20.37
C ARG A 388 -6.86 9.82 -19.81
N LYS A 389 -5.71 9.53 -20.42
CA LYS A 389 -4.38 9.84 -19.86
C LYS A 389 -3.58 10.84 -20.69
N GLY A 390 -4.10 11.29 -21.83
CA GLY A 390 -3.41 12.22 -22.72
C GLY A 390 -2.16 11.61 -23.35
N THR A 391 -2.15 10.28 -23.57
CA THR A 391 -1.04 9.58 -24.22
C THR A 391 -1.23 9.51 -25.74
N ASN A 392 -0.16 9.17 -26.48
CA ASN A 392 -0.22 8.92 -27.91
C ASN A 392 0.42 7.56 -28.25
N VAL A 393 -0.25 6.50 -27.80
CA VAL A 393 0.23 5.12 -27.89
C VAL A 393 -0.67 4.30 -28.80
N THR A 394 -0.09 3.54 -29.71
CA THR A 394 -0.79 2.68 -30.66
C THR A 394 -0.31 1.23 -30.52
N ALA A 395 -1.26 0.29 -30.55
CA ALA A 395 -0.99 -1.14 -30.56
C ALA A 395 -0.81 -1.66 -32.00
N GLY A 396 -0.27 -2.87 -32.14
CA GLY A 396 -0.16 -3.60 -33.41
C GLY A 396 1.24 -3.58 -34.01
N LYS A 397 1.39 -4.23 -35.16
CA LYS A 397 2.69 -4.44 -35.83
C LYS A 397 3.41 -3.13 -36.14
N ASN A 398 2.66 -2.08 -36.45
CA ASN A 398 3.17 -0.74 -36.75
C ASN A 398 2.97 0.25 -35.58
N GLY A 399 2.51 -0.24 -34.43
CA GLY A 399 2.26 0.57 -33.24
C GLY A 399 3.54 0.82 -32.44
N ASN A 400 3.53 1.88 -31.63
CA ASN A 400 4.66 2.24 -30.75
C ASN A 400 4.60 1.56 -29.37
N LEU A 401 3.51 0.89 -29.00
CA LEU A 401 3.39 0.17 -27.72
C LEU A 401 4.44 -0.95 -27.57
N LYS A 402 4.76 -1.65 -28.66
CA LYS A 402 5.78 -2.71 -28.68
C LYS A 402 7.20 -2.20 -28.45
N ASN A 403 7.43 -0.90 -28.64
CA ASN A 403 8.73 -0.27 -28.47
C ASN A 403 8.99 0.17 -27.02
N MET A 404 7.99 0.07 -26.14
CA MET A 404 8.15 0.36 -24.72
C MET A 404 9.00 -0.69 -24.04
N THR A 405 9.81 -0.24 -23.09
CA THR A 405 10.43 -1.14 -22.13
C THR A 405 9.36 -1.78 -21.24
N LYS A 406 9.68 -2.92 -20.62
CA LYS A 406 8.78 -3.58 -19.67
C LYS A 406 8.36 -2.64 -18.54
N LEU A 407 9.30 -1.88 -17.97
CA LEU A 407 9.01 -0.87 -16.94
C LEU A 407 8.04 0.23 -17.43
N GLU A 408 8.18 0.73 -18.66
CA GLU A 408 7.24 1.71 -19.23
C GLU A 408 5.86 1.09 -19.47
N GLN A 409 5.84 -0.12 -20.03
CA GLN A 409 4.61 -0.83 -20.33
C GLN A 409 3.85 -1.23 -19.07
N LEU A 410 4.52 -1.43 -17.92
CA LEU A 410 3.87 -1.62 -16.62
C LEU A 410 2.99 -0.42 -16.22
N THR A 411 3.40 0.83 -16.49
CA THR A 411 2.50 2.00 -16.28
C THR A 411 1.30 1.93 -17.22
N TYR A 412 1.51 1.50 -18.46
CA TYR A 412 0.45 1.39 -19.43
C TYR A 412 -0.55 0.27 -19.09
N VAL A 413 -0.07 -0.83 -18.51
CA VAL A 413 -0.87 -1.90 -17.92
C VAL A 413 -1.70 -1.38 -16.75
N GLU A 414 -1.13 -0.55 -15.87
CA GLU A 414 -1.90 0.11 -14.81
C GLU A 414 -3.02 0.99 -15.38
N TYR A 415 -2.75 1.81 -16.40
CA TYR A 415 -3.77 2.65 -17.04
C TYR A 415 -4.90 1.82 -17.68
N TYR A 416 -4.58 0.64 -18.21
CA TYR A 416 -5.57 -0.29 -18.71
C TYR A 416 -6.45 -0.85 -17.58
N LEU A 417 -5.84 -1.23 -16.45
CA LEU A 417 -6.52 -1.91 -15.35
C LEU A 417 -7.26 -0.98 -14.38
N GLU A 418 -6.90 0.30 -14.33
CA GLU A 418 -7.49 1.32 -13.44
C GLU A 418 -9.03 1.38 -13.46
N PRO A 419 -9.74 1.26 -14.61
CA PRO A 419 -11.20 1.25 -14.63
C PRO A 419 -11.84 0.05 -13.89
N TYR A 420 -11.08 -1.01 -13.63
CA TYR A 420 -11.55 -2.21 -12.93
C TYR A 420 -11.17 -2.22 -11.45
N LYS A 421 -10.58 -1.14 -10.92
CA LYS A 421 -10.28 -1.01 -9.49
C LYS A 421 -11.53 -1.31 -8.65
N GLY A 422 -11.37 -2.18 -7.65
CA GLY A 422 -12.48 -2.68 -6.81
C GLY A 422 -13.22 -3.91 -7.36
N LYS A 423 -12.94 -4.33 -8.61
CA LYS A 423 -13.46 -5.56 -9.21
C LYS A 423 -12.42 -6.67 -9.38
N LEU A 424 -11.13 -6.37 -9.22
CA LEU A 424 -9.99 -7.29 -9.38
C LEU A 424 -9.76 -8.20 -8.14
N ASN A 425 -10.85 -8.77 -7.60
CA ASN A 425 -10.86 -9.41 -6.28
C ASN A 425 -10.32 -10.85 -6.30
N THR A 426 -10.51 -11.57 -7.40
CA THR A 426 -10.03 -12.94 -7.60
C THR A 426 -9.03 -13.04 -8.75
N LEU A 427 -8.30 -14.16 -8.82
CA LEU A 427 -7.42 -14.45 -9.97
C LEU A 427 -8.22 -14.48 -11.29
N ALA A 428 -9.43 -15.05 -11.25
CA ALA A 428 -10.34 -15.07 -12.40
C ALA A 428 -10.84 -13.66 -12.77
N ASP A 429 -11.23 -12.83 -11.80
CA ASP A 429 -11.63 -11.43 -12.06
C ASP A 429 -10.51 -10.63 -12.72
N PHE A 430 -9.28 -10.83 -12.24
CA PHE A 430 -8.11 -10.16 -12.79
C PHE A 430 -7.92 -10.51 -14.26
N TYR A 431 -8.01 -11.80 -14.58
CA TYR A 431 -7.84 -12.25 -15.95
C TYR A 431 -9.04 -11.92 -16.84
N LEU A 432 -10.27 -11.93 -16.30
CA LEU A 432 -11.47 -11.46 -17.00
C LEU A 432 -11.36 -9.97 -17.36
N ALA A 433 -10.68 -9.14 -16.56
CA ALA A 433 -10.43 -7.74 -16.90
C ALA A 433 -9.62 -7.57 -18.21
N ILE A 434 -8.86 -8.60 -18.61
CA ILE A 434 -8.05 -8.63 -19.84
C ILE A 434 -8.81 -9.38 -20.95
N LEU A 435 -9.27 -10.60 -20.65
CA LEU A 435 -9.91 -11.52 -21.60
C LEU A 435 -11.30 -11.05 -22.04
N MET A 436 -12.14 -10.64 -21.08
CA MET A 436 -13.52 -10.22 -21.33
C MET A 436 -13.95 -9.15 -20.30
N PRO A 437 -13.50 -7.90 -20.46
CA PRO A 437 -13.69 -6.81 -19.50
C PRO A 437 -15.08 -6.65 -18.87
N VAL A 438 -16.14 -6.89 -19.65
CA VAL A 438 -17.53 -6.73 -19.22
C VAL A 438 -17.95 -7.74 -18.14
N ASP A 439 -17.21 -8.84 -18.00
CA ASP A 439 -17.45 -9.89 -17.01
C ASP A 439 -16.53 -9.77 -15.78
N CYS A 440 -15.64 -8.77 -15.72
CA CYS A 440 -14.83 -8.51 -14.53
C CYS A 440 -15.73 -8.19 -13.32
N GLY A 441 -15.52 -8.90 -12.20
CA GLY A 441 -16.39 -8.90 -11.01
C GLY A 441 -17.25 -10.16 -10.88
N ARG A 442 -17.28 -11.02 -11.91
CA ARG A 442 -18.01 -12.31 -11.93
C ARG A 442 -17.10 -13.52 -11.71
N GLY A 443 -15.85 -13.33 -11.30
CA GLY A 443 -14.86 -14.41 -11.14
C GLY A 443 -15.26 -15.50 -10.14
N ASN A 444 -16.16 -15.20 -9.20
CA ASN A 444 -16.74 -16.17 -8.28
C ASN A 444 -18.00 -16.88 -8.82
N GLU A 445 -18.57 -16.42 -9.92
CA GLU A 445 -19.75 -17.03 -10.56
C GLU A 445 -19.30 -18.20 -11.44
N ARG A 446 -18.98 -19.35 -10.82
CA ARG A 446 -18.40 -20.54 -11.48
C ARG A 446 -19.05 -20.87 -12.83
N ASN A 447 -20.39 -20.85 -12.89
CA ASN A 447 -21.19 -21.24 -14.06
C ASN A 447 -21.64 -20.06 -14.94
N HIS A 448 -21.08 -18.86 -14.74
CA HIS A 448 -21.34 -17.73 -15.65
C HIS A 448 -20.71 -18.01 -17.02
N VAL A 449 -21.48 -17.81 -18.08
CA VAL A 449 -21.07 -18.06 -19.46
C VAL A 449 -20.35 -16.82 -20.00
N VAL A 450 -19.08 -16.97 -20.33
CA VAL A 450 -18.22 -15.91 -20.89
C VAL A 450 -18.28 -15.94 -22.42
N PHE A 451 -18.12 -17.11 -23.03
CA PHE A 451 -18.23 -17.29 -24.49
C PHE A 451 -19.32 -18.30 -24.82
N ASP A 452 -20.03 -18.09 -25.92
CA ASP A 452 -21.08 -19.01 -26.38
C ASP A 452 -21.15 -18.95 -27.92
N LYS A 453 -20.76 -20.04 -28.57
CA LYS A 453 -20.73 -20.15 -30.04
C LYS A 453 -22.11 -20.11 -30.68
N ASN A 454 -23.17 -20.35 -29.90
CA ASN A 454 -24.55 -20.45 -30.37
C ASN A 454 -25.33 -19.13 -30.22
N LEU A 455 -24.69 -18.04 -29.79
CA LEU A 455 -25.36 -16.74 -29.64
C LEU A 455 -25.91 -16.21 -30.98
N GLN A 456 -27.19 -15.84 -31.00
CA GLN A 456 -27.76 -15.14 -32.15
C GLN A 456 -27.19 -13.72 -32.25
N LEU A 457 -26.62 -13.40 -33.41
CA LEU A 457 -26.01 -12.11 -33.70
C LEU A 457 -27.06 -11.06 -34.05
N ASP A 458 -26.76 -9.80 -33.73
CA ASP A 458 -27.60 -8.67 -34.11
C ASP A 458 -27.14 -8.14 -35.48
N TYR A 459 -28.10 -7.69 -36.30
CA TYR A 459 -27.87 -7.19 -37.66
C TYR A 459 -28.36 -5.75 -37.79
N ASP A 460 -27.63 -4.92 -38.55
CA ASP A 460 -28.06 -3.57 -38.86
C ASP A 460 -29.13 -3.54 -39.97
N LYS A 461 -29.63 -2.35 -40.28
CA LYS A 461 -30.63 -2.11 -41.32
C LYS A 461 -30.21 -2.56 -42.73
N ASN A 462 -28.92 -2.81 -42.97
CA ASN A 462 -28.37 -3.29 -44.23
C ASN A 462 -28.04 -4.80 -44.17
N ASN A 463 -28.60 -5.52 -43.19
CA ASN A 463 -28.34 -6.93 -42.94
C ASN A 463 -26.85 -7.25 -42.67
N LYS A 464 -26.09 -6.30 -42.13
CA LYS A 464 -24.69 -6.49 -41.74
C LYS A 464 -24.60 -6.73 -40.24
N VAL A 465 -23.80 -7.73 -39.85
CA VAL A 465 -23.58 -8.09 -38.45
C VAL A 465 -23.04 -6.89 -37.65
N ILE A 466 -23.71 -6.59 -36.53
CA ILE A 466 -23.29 -5.59 -35.55
C ILE A 466 -22.22 -6.19 -34.64
N LYS A 467 -21.04 -5.56 -34.57
CA LYS A 467 -19.90 -6.00 -33.75
C LYS A 467 -20.04 -5.59 -32.28
N ASN A 468 -21.13 -6.01 -31.64
CA ASN A 468 -21.39 -5.78 -30.22
C ASN A 468 -20.90 -6.95 -29.35
N THR A 469 -21.22 -6.94 -28.05
CA THR A 469 -20.77 -7.98 -27.11
C THR A 469 -21.20 -9.39 -27.51
N LYS A 470 -22.38 -9.60 -28.11
CA LYS A 470 -22.81 -10.93 -28.58
C LYS A 470 -21.87 -11.46 -29.66
N TRP A 471 -21.50 -10.59 -30.60
CA TRP A 471 -20.54 -10.93 -31.65
C TRP A 471 -19.16 -11.29 -31.09
N VAL A 472 -18.66 -10.52 -30.12
CA VAL A 472 -17.39 -10.83 -29.44
C VAL A 472 -17.48 -12.17 -28.73
N ARG A 473 -18.54 -12.43 -27.95
CA ARG A 473 -18.73 -13.69 -27.22
C ARG A 473 -18.77 -14.90 -28.14
N GLN A 474 -19.43 -14.78 -29.29
CA GLN A 474 -19.54 -15.86 -30.26
C GLN A 474 -18.22 -16.12 -30.99
N LYS A 475 -17.55 -15.05 -31.46
CA LYS A 475 -16.31 -15.19 -32.26
C LYS A 475 -15.09 -15.53 -31.41
N ALA A 476 -15.01 -15.03 -30.19
CA ALA A 476 -13.90 -15.30 -29.28
C ALA A 476 -13.89 -16.75 -28.78
N TYR A 477 -15.03 -17.46 -28.79
CA TYR A 477 -15.08 -18.89 -28.49
C TYR A 477 -14.02 -19.64 -29.30
N GLN A 478 -14.15 -19.62 -30.63
CA GLN A 478 -13.25 -20.33 -31.56
C GLN A 478 -11.77 -19.91 -31.48
N GLN A 479 -11.48 -18.73 -30.92
CA GLN A 479 -10.14 -18.18 -30.81
C GLN A 479 -9.42 -18.62 -29.53
N ASN A 480 -10.14 -19.18 -28.56
CA ASN A 480 -9.59 -19.56 -27.26
C ASN A 480 -9.80 -21.05 -26.94
N PRO A 481 -9.22 -21.97 -27.75
CA PRO A 481 -9.41 -23.41 -27.56
C PRO A 481 -8.86 -23.93 -26.23
N ALA A 482 -8.00 -23.16 -25.55
CA ALA A 482 -7.50 -23.48 -24.21
C ALA A 482 -8.62 -23.60 -23.16
N PHE A 483 -9.79 -23.02 -23.41
CA PHE A 483 -10.94 -23.05 -22.50
C PHE A 483 -12.06 -23.99 -22.95
N PHE A 484 -11.80 -24.99 -23.82
CA PHE A 484 -12.80 -25.97 -24.26
C PHE A 484 -12.69 -27.26 -23.44
N LYS A 485 -13.20 -27.25 -22.21
CA LYS A 485 -13.05 -28.37 -21.25
C LYS A 485 -14.34 -29.12 -20.95
N GLU A 486 -15.46 -28.76 -21.57
CA GLU A 486 -16.76 -29.47 -21.45
C GLU A 486 -16.72 -30.96 -21.87
N GLY A 487 -15.60 -31.45 -22.43
CA GLY A 487 -15.38 -32.87 -22.74
C GLY A 487 -16.25 -33.36 -23.90
N LYS A 488 -16.66 -34.64 -23.87
CA LYS A 488 -17.44 -35.27 -24.95
C LYS A 488 -18.85 -34.67 -25.17
N ASN A 489 -19.31 -33.80 -24.26
CA ASN A 489 -20.62 -33.13 -24.30
C ASN A 489 -20.45 -31.61 -24.47
N GLU A 490 -19.50 -31.15 -25.27
CA GLU A 490 -19.23 -29.72 -25.53
C GLU A 490 -20.47 -29.00 -26.07
N THR A 491 -21.07 -28.15 -25.24
CA THR A 491 -22.26 -27.35 -25.58
C THR A 491 -21.90 -26.12 -26.41
N GLY A 492 -20.61 -25.80 -26.49
CA GLY A 492 -20.13 -24.63 -27.20
C GLY A 492 -20.05 -23.39 -26.32
N ARG A 493 -19.91 -23.58 -25.01
CA ARG A 493 -19.88 -22.52 -24.01
C ARG A 493 -18.59 -22.57 -23.23
N THR A 494 -18.04 -21.40 -22.95
CA THR A 494 -16.92 -21.25 -22.02
C THR A 494 -17.42 -20.60 -20.75
N TYR A 495 -17.16 -21.24 -19.62
CA TYR A 495 -17.55 -20.74 -18.30
C TYR A 495 -16.38 -20.09 -17.56
N VAL A 496 -16.70 -19.28 -16.56
CA VAL A 496 -15.69 -18.66 -15.68
C VAL A 496 -14.76 -19.70 -15.05
N TRP A 497 -15.26 -20.90 -14.74
CA TRP A 497 -14.41 -21.94 -14.15
C TRP A 497 -13.31 -22.46 -15.07
N GLU A 498 -13.55 -22.56 -16.38
CA GLU A 498 -12.54 -23.02 -17.35
C GLU A 498 -11.41 -21.99 -17.46
N ILE A 499 -11.79 -20.72 -17.45
CA ILE A 499 -10.89 -19.57 -17.43
C ILE A 499 -10.07 -19.56 -16.13
N ALA A 500 -10.74 -19.74 -14.98
CA ALA A 500 -10.12 -19.78 -13.66
C ALA A 500 -9.07 -20.90 -13.57
N GLU A 501 -9.40 -22.12 -14.01
CA GLU A 501 -8.47 -23.25 -14.02
C GLU A 501 -7.27 -23.01 -14.94
N GLU A 502 -7.46 -22.33 -16.07
CA GLU A 502 -6.34 -22.07 -16.98
C GLU A 502 -5.38 -21.03 -16.41
N ILE A 503 -5.88 -19.91 -15.87
CA ILE A 503 -5.02 -18.90 -15.23
C ILE A 503 -4.35 -19.45 -13.96
N GLU A 504 -5.00 -20.36 -13.23
CA GLU A 504 -4.43 -21.03 -12.06
C GLU A 504 -3.18 -21.86 -12.39
N LYS A 505 -3.11 -22.47 -13.59
CA LYS A 505 -1.88 -23.14 -14.05
C LYS A 505 -0.69 -22.19 -14.11
N TRP A 506 -0.91 -20.97 -14.60
CA TRP A 506 0.13 -19.94 -14.70
C TRP A 506 0.49 -19.35 -13.34
N TYR A 507 -0.51 -19.21 -12.46
CA TYR A 507 -0.29 -18.83 -11.06
C TYR A 507 0.60 -19.85 -10.33
N ASN A 508 0.25 -21.13 -10.38
CA ASN A 508 1.02 -22.19 -9.70
C ASN A 508 2.44 -22.33 -10.27
N LYS A 509 2.62 -22.20 -11.60
CA LYS A 509 3.95 -22.14 -12.22
C LYS A 509 4.78 -20.93 -11.77
N GLY A 510 4.12 -19.86 -11.36
CA GLY A 510 4.76 -18.62 -10.92
C GLY A 510 5.63 -18.78 -9.68
N GLU A 511 5.29 -19.73 -8.80
CA GLU A 511 6.07 -20.01 -7.59
C GLU A 511 7.49 -20.50 -7.92
N ALA A 512 7.63 -21.46 -8.85
CA ALA A 512 8.93 -21.96 -9.29
C ALA A 512 9.77 -20.86 -10.00
N ASN A 513 9.10 -19.84 -10.53
CA ASN A 513 9.70 -18.69 -11.20
C ASN A 513 9.82 -17.45 -10.29
N ALA A 514 9.62 -17.61 -8.98
CA ALA A 514 9.84 -16.54 -8.01
C ALA A 514 11.32 -16.18 -7.88
N GLU A 515 11.63 -14.89 -7.71
CA GLU A 515 13.01 -14.44 -7.50
C GLU A 515 13.58 -15.08 -6.22
N THR A 516 14.81 -15.59 -6.33
CA THR A 516 15.54 -16.22 -5.22
C THR A 516 16.87 -15.53 -4.95
N ASN A 517 17.37 -14.71 -5.89
CA ASN A 517 18.61 -13.97 -5.79
C ASN A 517 18.33 -12.46 -5.79
N PHE A 518 18.28 -11.86 -4.60
CA PHE A 518 18.10 -10.42 -4.45
C PHE A 518 19.47 -9.73 -4.45
N SER A 519 19.88 -9.15 -5.58
CA SER A 519 21.06 -8.28 -5.61
C SER A 519 20.71 -6.92 -4.99
N CYS A 520 21.32 -6.63 -3.85
CA CYS A 520 21.19 -5.33 -3.22
C CYS A 520 22.08 -4.33 -3.94
N GLN A 521 21.49 -3.44 -4.74
CA GLN A 521 22.17 -2.19 -5.08
C GLN A 521 22.33 -1.41 -3.77
N LYS A 522 23.58 -1.10 -3.38
CA LYS A 522 23.87 -0.32 -2.17
C LYS A 522 23.13 1.01 -2.25
N SER A 523 22.29 1.28 -1.26
CA SER A 523 21.78 2.62 -0.99
C SER A 523 22.96 3.54 -0.73
N ALA A 524 23.10 4.62 -1.53
CA ALA A 524 24.08 5.66 -1.26
C ALA A 524 23.88 6.19 0.16
N ALA A 525 24.97 6.31 0.92
CA ALA A 525 24.95 6.78 2.30
C ALA A 525 24.26 8.15 2.38
N PRO A 526 23.49 8.44 3.46
CA PRO A 526 22.93 9.77 3.69
C PRO A 526 24.08 10.78 3.70
N ALA A 527 24.05 11.71 2.74
CA ALA A 527 25.01 12.78 2.66
C ALA A 527 24.93 13.62 3.94
N LYS A 528 26.07 13.82 4.61
CA LYS A 528 26.21 14.87 5.62
C LYS A 528 25.83 16.19 4.98
N VAL A 529 24.82 16.84 5.57
CA VAL A 529 24.37 18.19 5.19
C VAL A 529 25.44 19.16 5.70
N GLU A 530 26.25 19.70 4.80
CA GLU A 530 26.88 21.00 5.05
C GLU A 530 25.81 22.06 4.79
N GLN A 531 25.38 22.75 5.85
CA GLN A 531 24.48 23.88 5.72
C GLN A 531 25.20 25.03 5.00
N GLN A 532 24.78 25.34 3.77
CA GLN A 532 24.99 26.67 3.20
C GLN A 532 23.74 27.51 3.44
N SER A 533 23.91 28.64 4.13
CA SER A 533 22.87 29.56 4.61
C SER A 533 22.36 30.53 3.53
N GLY A 534 22.01 30.01 2.34
CA GLY A 534 21.53 30.81 1.21
C GLY A 534 20.12 30.42 0.75
N LYS A 535 19.34 31.40 0.28
CA LYS A 535 18.05 31.14 -0.40
C LYS A 535 18.21 30.42 -1.75
N TRP A 536 19.41 30.47 -2.33
CA TRP A 536 19.78 29.88 -3.61
C TRP A 536 20.92 28.88 -3.42
N HIS A 537 20.87 27.78 -4.17
CA HIS A 537 21.98 26.85 -4.37
C HIS A 537 22.15 26.62 -5.88
N ASP A 538 23.39 26.50 -6.35
CA ASP A 538 23.63 26.15 -7.75
C ASP A 538 23.19 24.70 -8.05
N PRO A 539 22.78 24.38 -9.28
CA PRO A 539 22.23 23.05 -9.58
C PRO A 539 23.27 21.91 -9.46
N VAL A 540 24.56 22.26 -9.45
CA VAL A 540 25.72 21.39 -9.21
C VAL A 540 26.80 22.21 -8.46
N ASP A 541 27.75 21.54 -7.79
CA ASP A 541 28.75 22.22 -6.93
C ASP A 541 29.72 23.14 -7.69
N ASN A 542 29.99 22.84 -8.97
CA ASN A 542 30.89 23.63 -9.82
C ASN A 542 30.24 23.89 -11.20
N PRO A 543 29.27 24.83 -11.26
CA PRO A 543 28.46 25.04 -12.46
C PRO A 543 29.31 25.60 -13.60
N ARG A 544 29.45 24.80 -14.65
CA ARG A 544 30.22 25.13 -15.85
C ARG A 544 29.44 24.66 -17.07
N LEU A 545 29.55 25.39 -18.16
CA LEU A 545 29.07 24.92 -19.46
C LEU A 545 29.88 23.68 -19.89
N THR A 546 29.24 22.74 -20.60
CA THR A 546 29.97 21.65 -21.26
C THR A 546 30.87 22.19 -22.38
N LYS A 547 32.16 21.87 -22.35
CA LYS A 547 33.14 22.20 -23.40
C LYS A 547 32.92 21.38 -24.67
N TYR A 548 32.55 20.11 -24.51
CA TYR A 548 32.39 19.14 -25.59
C TYR A 548 30.92 18.89 -25.93
N ASN A 549 30.65 18.50 -27.18
CA ASN A 549 29.34 17.99 -27.57
C ASN A 549 29.27 16.45 -27.45
N TYR A 550 28.10 15.87 -27.76
CA TYR A 550 27.87 14.43 -27.71
C TYR A 550 28.97 13.59 -28.42
N GLY A 551 29.49 14.07 -29.56
CA GLY A 551 30.54 13.39 -30.33
C GLY A 551 31.97 13.59 -29.81
N GLY A 552 32.18 14.39 -28.76
CA GLY A 552 33.50 14.70 -28.22
C GLY A 552 34.25 15.80 -28.95
N ASN A 553 33.56 16.63 -29.73
CA ASN A 553 34.16 17.81 -30.36
C ASN A 553 34.03 19.02 -29.44
N VAL A 554 35.08 19.85 -29.34
CA VAL A 554 35.04 21.12 -28.60
C VAL A 554 34.00 22.03 -29.25
N LYS A 555 32.86 22.21 -28.60
CA LYS A 555 31.72 22.97 -29.11
C LYS A 555 30.83 23.46 -27.96
N PRO A 556 31.33 24.37 -27.10
CA PRO A 556 30.62 24.81 -25.90
C PRO A 556 29.28 25.48 -26.22
N SER A 557 29.20 26.19 -27.35
CA SER A 557 27.95 26.80 -27.82
C SER A 557 26.78 25.80 -27.89
N SER A 558 27.05 24.52 -28.20
CA SER A 558 26.00 23.50 -28.33
C SER A 558 25.31 23.08 -27.03
N GLY A 559 25.91 23.38 -25.88
CA GLY A 559 25.33 23.15 -24.55
C GLY A 559 24.51 24.33 -24.02
N THR A 560 24.48 25.47 -24.72
CA THR A 560 23.72 26.65 -24.30
C THR A 560 22.25 26.57 -24.70
N TYR A 561 21.40 27.43 -24.15
CA TYR A 561 19.98 27.50 -24.49
C TYR A 561 19.75 28.29 -25.80
N GLY A 562 18.95 27.76 -26.73
CA GLY A 562 18.58 28.46 -27.96
C GLY A 562 18.88 27.70 -29.26
N TRP A 563 19.03 28.41 -30.37
CA TRP A 563 19.27 27.84 -31.72
C TRP A 563 20.75 27.50 -31.97
N CYS A 564 21.42 27.01 -30.92
CA CYS A 564 22.86 26.87 -30.85
C CYS A 564 23.40 25.53 -31.41
N ARG A 565 22.52 24.56 -31.69
CA ARG A 565 22.90 23.27 -32.29
C ARG A 565 22.73 23.31 -33.82
N ARG A 566 23.30 22.31 -34.50
CA ARG A 566 23.22 22.14 -35.96
C ARG A 566 22.87 20.70 -36.32
N ASN A 567 21.99 20.53 -37.30
CA ASN A 567 21.76 19.24 -37.96
C ASN A 567 22.90 18.95 -38.96
N SER A 568 22.98 17.72 -39.47
CA SER A 568 24.01 17.32 -40.45
C SER A 568 23.98 18.16 -41.74
N ASN A 569 22.81 18.70 -42.11
CA ASN A 569 22.63 19.60 -43.26
C ASN A 569 22.94 21.08 -42.95
N GLY A 570 23.49 21.40 -41.78
CA GLY A 570 23.83 22.77 -41.38
C GLY A 570 22.67 23.62 -40.86
N SER A 571 21.42 23.14 -40.91
CA SER A 571 20.28 23.87 -40.36
C SER A 571 20.37 24.02 -38.84
N LYS A 572 19.87 25.15 -38.31
CA LYS A 572 19.83 25.43 -36.87
C LYS A 572 18.91 24.43 -36.17
N LYS A 573 19.35 23.95 -35.00
CA LYS A 573 18.58 23.07 -34.12
C LYS A 573 18.46 23.73 -32.76
N TYR A 574 17.23 23.76 -32.26
CA TYR A 574 16.91 24.32 -30.95
C TYR A 574 17.37 23.38 -29.83
N HIS A 575 17.94 23.96 -28.78
CA HIS A 575 18.29 23.32 -27.52
C HIS A 575 17.48 23.96 -26.39
N SER A 576 16.67 23.16 -25.70
CA SER A 576 15.62 23.62 -24.78
C SER A 576 16.10 23.94 -23.36
N GLY A 577 17.37 23.68 -23.06
CA GLY A 577 17.94 23.87 -21.74
C GLY A 577 19.39 24.32 -21.80
N PHE A 578 20.07 24.19 -20.66
CA PHE A 578 21.50 24.43 -20.53
C PHE A 578 22.17 23.18 -19.98
N ASP A 579 23.27 22.79 -20.60
CA ASP A 579 24.03 21.60 -20.24
C ASP A 579 25.17 22.01 -19.28
N PHE A 580 24.98 21.72 -18.00
CA PHE A 580 25.99 21.90 -16.97
C PHE A 580 26.89 20.68 -16.93
N PHE A 581 28.20 20.85 -17.14
CA PHE A 581 29.14 19.75 -17.06
C PHE A 581 29.09 19.09 -15.68
N ALA A 582 28.88 17.77 -15.66
CA ALA A 582 28.77 16.99 -14.45
C ALA A 582 29.07 15.51 -14.75
N ILE A 583 29.86 14.87 -13.89
CA ILE A 583 30.32 13.49 -14.03
C ILE A 583 29.23 12.51 -13.58
N PRO A 584 28.89 11.48 -14.38
CA PRO A 584 27.80 10.56 -14.08
C PRO A 584 28.02 9.80 -12.77
N GLY A 585 27.00 9.76 -11.92
CA GLY A 585 27.03 9.04 -10.64
C GLY A 585 27.99 9.60 -9.59
N LYS A 586 28.72 10.69 -9.90
CA LYS A 586 29.67 11.35 -9.01
C LYS A 586 29.15 12.69 -8.54
N ASP A 587 28.75 13.53 -9.48
CA ASP A 587 28.38 14.91 -9.18
C ASP A 587 26.90 14.98 -8.76
N LYS A 588 26.65 15.60 -7.61
CA LYS A 588 25.30 15.75 -7.05
C LYS A 588 24.53 16.83 -7.79
N VAL A 589 23.22 16.64 -7.85
CA VAL A 589 22.27 17.61 -8.41
C VAL A 589 21.37 18.13 -7.30
N TYR A 590 21.24 19.45 -7.21
CA TYR A 590 20.56 20.11 -6.10
C TYR A 590 19.31 20.88 -6.54
N ALA A 591 18.33 20.93 -5.65
CA ALA A 591 17.23 21.88 -5.74
C ALA A 591 17.80 23.30 -5.63
N THR A 592 17.55 24.15 -6.63
CA THR A 592 18.16 25.49 -6.69
C THR A 592 17.52 26.48 -5.74
N LEU A 593 16.23 26.30 -5.49
CA LEU A 593 15.38 27.13 -4.64
C LEU A 593 14.47 26.22 -3.82
N LYS A 594 13.90 26.79 -2.75
CA LYS A 594 12.79 26.17 -2.04
C LYS A 594 11.62 25.91 -3.00
N GLY A 595 11.11 24.69 -3.01
CA GLY A 595 10.12 24.26 -3.98
C GLY A 595 9.40 22.98 -3.59
N ASN A 596 8.43 22.59 -4.42
CA ASN A 596 7.70 21.34 -4.28
C ASN A 596 8.04 20.40 -5.44
N ILE A 597 8.42 19.16 -5.13
CA ILE A 597 8.59 18.12 -6.14
C ILE A 597 7.24 17.90 -6.84
N HIS A 598 7.20 18.10 -8.14
CA HIS A 598 5.97 18.02 -8.94
C HIS A 598 5.92 16.82 -9.86
N GLN A 599 7.07 16.30 -10.28
CA GLN A 599 7.17 15.09 -11.09
C GLN A 599 8.53 14.44 -10.88
N VAL A 600 8.53 13.12 -10.71
CA VAL A 600 9.73 12.27 -10.81
C VAL A 600 9.37 11.14 -11.75
N ARG A 601 10.11 10.99 -12.85
CA ARG A 601 9.86 9.92 -13.82
C ARG A 601 11.10 9.57 -14.63
N TYR A 602 11.12 8.36 -15.19
CA TYR A 602 12.10 7.99 -16.20
C TYR A 602 11.52 8.17 -17.62
N SER A 603 12.35 8.56 -18.57
CA SER A 603 12.05 8.68 -20.00
C SER A 603 13.11 7.93 -20.81
N ALA A 604 12.70 7.09 -21.78
CA ALA A 604 13.65 6.44 -22.68
C ALA A 604 14.57 7.43 -23.42
N THR A 605 14.08 8.63 -23.75
CA THR A 605 14.85 9.65 -24.46
C THR A 605 15.64 10.55 -23.52
N ALA A 606 14.99 11.14 -22.52
CA ALA A 606 15.59 12.16 -21.65
C ALA A 606 16.14 11.61 -20.31
N GLY A 607 15.98 10.32 -20.03
CA GLY A 607 16.48 9.70 -18.81
C GLY A 607 15.62 9.98 -17.59
N TRP A 608 16.23 9.95 -16.41
CA TRP A 608 15.60 10.37 -15.17
C TRP A 608 15.33 11.87 -15.19
N ILE A 609 14.09 12.24 -14.88
CA ILE A 609 13.60 13.61 -14.85
C ILE A 609 13.04 13.90 -13.47
N VAL A 610 13.46 15.03 -12.89
CA VAL A 610 12.87 15.62 -11.69
C VAL A 610 12.37 17.01 -12.04
N ARG A 611 11.11 17.33 -11.70
CA ARG A 611 10.54 18.68 -11.85
C ARG A 611 10.20 19.26 -10.49
N VAL A 612 10.71 20.44 -10.21
CA VAL A 612 10.48 21.19 -8.96
C VAL A 612 9.78 22.50 -9.30
N LYS A 613 8.60 22.73 -8.71
CA LYS A 613 7.92 24.04 -8.78
C LYS A 613 8.46 24.90 -7.65
N ILE A 614 9.03 26.06 -7.96
CA ILE A 614 9.54 26.95 -6.91
C ILE A 614 8.37 27.64 -6.19
N GLN A 615 8.52 27.85 -4.88
CA GLN A 615 7.47 28.48 -4.08
C GLN A 615 7.50 30.01 -4.16
N ASN A 616 8.68 30.59 -4.38
CA ASN A 616 8.85 32.05 -4.38
C ASN A 616 9.65 32.51 -5.61
N VAL A 617 8.95 33.06 -6.60
CA VAL A 617 9.56 33.58 -7.84
C VAL A 617 10.36 34.86 -7.59
N LYS A 618 10.04 35.62 -6.54
CA LYS A 618 10.80 36.81 -6.18
C LYS A 618 12.27 36.48 -5.89
N ASP A 619 12.52 35.38 -5.19
CA ASP A 619 13.88 34.93 -4.88
C ASP A 619 14.66 34.56 -6.17
N LEU A 620 13.98 33.99 -7.17
CA LEU A 620 14.56 33.72 -8.50
C LEU A 620 14.91 35.03 -9.25
N LEU A 621 14.02 36.02 -9.22
CA LEU A 621 14.26 37.32 -9.88
C LEU A 621 15.36 38.13 -9.19
N GLU A 622 15.48 38.03 -7.86
CA GLU A 622 16.61 38.57 -7.11
C GLU A 622 17.92 37.88 -7.51
N GLN A 623 17.90 36.55 -7.68
CA GLN A 623 19.06 35.81 -8.16
C GLN A 623 19.46 36.22 -9.59
N GLU A 624 18.49 36.41 -10.49
CA GLU A 624 18.78 36.88 -11.85
C GLU A 624 19.52 38.22 -11.84
N LYS A 625 19.08 39.17 -10.99
CA LYS A 625 19.73 40.47 -10.85
C LYS A 625 21.17 40.34 -10.34
N LYS A 626 21.43 39.41 -9.42
CA LYS A 626 22.77 39.16 -8.87
C LYS A 626 23.70 38.55 -9.91
N VAL A 627 23.21 37.62 -10.73
CA VAL A 627 24.01 36.95 -11.76
C VAL A 627 24.23 37.87 -12.97
N ALA A 628 23.22 38.66 -13.35
CA ALA A 628 23.28 39.62 -14.45
C ALA A 628 23.87 39.03 -15.75
N TYR A 629 23.47 37.80 -16.07
CA TYR A 629 24.06 37.01 -17.16
C TYR A 629 23.91 37.69 -18.52
N LYS A 630 24.98 37.61 -19.33
CA LYS A 630 25.00 37.99 -20.74
C LYS A 630 25.26 36.74 -21.57
N THR A 631 24.53 36.57 -22.66
CA THR A 631 24.73 35.46 -23.61
C THR A 631 26.16 35.49 -24.15
N GLN A 632 26.79 34.32 -24.21
CA GLN A 632 28.18 34.13 -24.59
C GLN A 632 28.36 33.83 -26.07
N PHE A 633 27.30 33.37 -26.76
CA PHE A 633 27.36 32.96 -28.17
C PHE A 633 26.25 33.60 -29.01
N THR A 634 26.50 33.77 -30.31
CA THR A 634 25.58 34.46 -31.25
C THR A 634 24.19 33.82 -31.35
N ASP A 635 24.09 32.49 -31.26
CA ASP A 635 22.82 31.76 -31.35
C ASP A 635 22.24 31.33 -29.99
N GLU A 636 22.86 31.82 -28.90
CA GLU A 636 22.33 31.64 -27.56
C GLU A 636 21.19 32.63 -27.32
N LEU A 637 20.08 32.15 -26.79
CA LEU A 637 18.92 32.98 -26.48
C LEU A 637 18.88 33.32 -24.99
N LYS A 638 18.27 34.46 -24.65
CA LYS A 638 17.88 34.78 -23.27
C LYS A 638 16.60 34.03 -22.85
N GLY A 639 15.70 33.78 -23.81
CA GLY A 639 14.36 33.23 -23.60
C GLY A 639 13.42 34.23 -22.92
N ILE A 640 12.26 33.75 -22.45
CA ILE A 640 11.19 34.62 -21.94
C ILE A 640 11.57 35.34 -20.64
N ASN A 641 10.95 36.49 -20.38
CA ASN A 641 10.98 37.09 -19.05
C ASN A 641 10.01 36.37 -18.10
N ILE A 642 10.47 36.14 -16.87
CA ILE A 642 9.67 35.62 -15.77
C ILE A 642 9.09 36.79 -14.99
N LYS A 643 7.81 36.70 -14.65
CA LYS A 643 7.11 37.62 -13.75
C LYS A 643 6.92 36.95 -12.39
N GLU A 644 6.83 37.75 -11.33
CA GLU A 644 6.62 37.24 -9.97
C GLU A 644 5.32 36.41 -9.82
N THR A 645 4.32 36.68 -10.66
CA THR A 645 3.04 35.97 -10.71
C THR A 645 3.07 34.67 -11.52
N ASP A 646 4.18 34.34 -12.19
CA ASP A 646 4.26 33.15 -13.02
C ASP A 646 4.46 31.88 -12.17
N ASP A 647 3.92 30.76 -12.61
CA ASP A 647 4.36 29.46 -12.08
C ASP A 647 5.70 29.09 -12.72
N VAL A 648 6.75 28.81 -11.93
CA VAL A 648 8.08 28.48 -12.47
C VAL A 648 8.53 27.09 -12.03
N TYR A 649 9.03 26.32 -13.00
CA TYR A 649 9.49 24.95 -12.83
C TYR A 649 10.95 24.81 -13.26
N PHE A 650 11.75 24.20 -12.40
CA PHE A 650 13.09 23.71 -12.71
C PHE A 650 12.99 22.23 -13.10
N ILE A 651 13.59 21.87 -14.23
CA ILE A 651 13.44 20.56 -14.86
C ILE A 651 14.83 19.97 -15.05
N TYR A 652 15.17 18.99 -14.23
CA TYR A 652 16.46 18.31 -14.20
C TYR A 652 16.35 17.03 -15.01
N MET A 653 17.24 16.80 -15.98
CA MET A 653 17.22 15.62 -16.86
C MET A 653 18.56 14.91 -16.92
N HIS A 654 18.57 13.74 -17.56
CA HIS A 654 19.73 12.85 -17.73
C HIS A 654 20.33 12.31 -16.44
N LEU A 655 19.64 12.44 -15.30
CA LEU A 655 20.18 12.05 -13.99
C LEU A 655 20.57 10.56 -13.99
N ASP A 656 21.69 10.22 -13.38
CA ASP A 656 22.12 8.82 -13.23
C ASP A 656 21.19 8.10 -12.24
N SER A 657 20.85 8.79 -11.16
CA SER A 657 19.92 8.34 -10.13
C SER A 657 19.18 9.53 -9.51
N VAL A 658 18.03 9.24 -8.89
CA VAL A 658 17.19 10.23 -8.19
C VAL A 658 17.10 9.90 -6.71
N SER A 659 17.16 10.93 -5.86
CA SER A 659 17.00 10.84 -4.40
C SER A 659 15.57 11.15 -3.93
N VAL A 660 14.71 11.57 -4.87
CA VAL A 660 13.28 11.81 -4.68
C VAL A 660 12.46 10.81 -5.49
N THR A 661 11.23 10.55 -5.07
CA THR A 661 10.37 9.51 -5.62
C THR A 661 9.10 10.07 -6.28
N GLU A 662 8.40 9.24 -7.04
CA GLU A 662 7.08 9.60 -7.57
C GLU A 662 6.06 9.84 -6.44
N ALA A 663 6.18 9.12 -5.32
CA ALA A 663 5.37 9.38 -4.12
C ALA A 663 5.64 10.77 -3.53
N ASP A 664 6.90 11.21 -3.48
CA ASP A 664 7.26 12.56 -3.08
C ASP A 664 6.62 13.60 -4.02
N ALA A 665 6.61 13.33 -5.33
CA ALA A 665 5.96 14.20 -6.32
C ALA A 665 4.43 14.27 -6.16
N ASN A 666 3.79 13.15 -5.85
CA ASN A 666 2.35 13.06 -5.60
C ASN A 666 1.95 13.79 -4.31
N ALA A 667 2.78 13.69 -3.28
CA ALA A 667 2.62 14.41 -2.02
C ALA A 667 3.00 15.90 -2.10
N LYS A 668 3.48 16.37 -3.26
CA LYS A 668 4.03 17.73 -3.43
C LYS A 668 5.10 18.05 -2.39
N LYS A 669 5.95 17.05 -2.08
CA LYS A 669 6.99 17.16 -1.05
C LYS A 669 7.79 18.44 -1.22
N GLU A 670 7.85 19.21 -0.14
CA GLU A 670 8.67 20.40 -0.06
C GLU A 670 10.15 20.01 0.05
N VAL A 671 10.99 20.76 -0.65
CA VAL A 671 12.45 20.67 -0.59
C VAL A 671 13.03 22.07 -0.46
N ASP A 672 14.03 22.23 0.38
CA ASP A 672 14.78 23.48 0.51
C ASP A 672 15.88 23.58 -0.56
N ALA A 673 16.37 24.80 -0.81
CA ALA A 673 17.54 25.01 -1.66
C ALA A 673 18.73 24.18 -1.12
N GLY A 674 19.48 23.54 -2.02
CA GLY A 674 20.58 22.63 -1.65
C GLY A 674 20.13 21.21 -1.29
N THR A 675 18.84 20.90 -1.33
CA THR A 675 18.38 19.50 -1.21
C THR A 675 18.89 18.68 -2.40
N VAL A 676 19.58 17.57 -2.14
CA VAL A 676 20.04 16.64 -3.18
C VAL A 676 18.83 15.98 -3.85
N LEU A 677 18.68 16.21 -5.15
CA LEU A 677 17.63 15.60 -5.98
C LEU A 677 18.08 14.30 -6.63
N GLY A 678 19.39 14.08 -6.72
CA GLY A 678 20.00 12.91 -7.33
C GLY A 678 21.45 13.14 -7.72
N TYR A 679 21.94 12.32 -8.63
CA TYR A 679 23.26 12.45 -9.23
C TYR A 679 23.12 12.75 -10.71
N ALA A 680 23.97 13.63 -11.23
CA ALA A 680 24.04 13.91 -12.66
C ALA A 680 24.43 12.64 -13.41
N GLY A 681 24.10 12.56 -14.70
CA GLY A 681 24.27 11.34 -15.45
C GLY A 681 24.23 11.53 -16.95
N VAL A 682 24.00 10.41 -17.62
CA VAL A 682 23.78 10.33 -19.07
C VAL A 682 22.60 9.42 -19.36
N SER A 683 21.64 9.33 -18.45
CA SER A 683 20.47 8.47 -18.68
C SER A 683 19.61 9.03 -19.81
N GLY A 684 18.98 8.12 -20.56
CA GLY A 684 18.22 8.46 -21.77
C GLY A 684 19.03 8.39 -23.06
N SER A 685 18.38 8.05 -24.17
CA SER A 685 19.03 7.80 -25.46
C SER A 685 19.68 9.03 -26.10
N ILE A 686 19.32 10.25 -25.68
CA ILE A 686 19.91 11.48 -26.22
C ILE A 686 21.20 11.91 -25.51
N ALA A 687 21.53 11.28 -24.38
CA ALA A 687 22.73 11.56 -23.58
C ALA A 687 23.66 10.35 -23.47
N SER A 688 23.10 9.13 -23.32
CA SER A 688 23.88 7.91 -23.16
C SER A 688 24.69 7.57 -24.41
N GLY A 689 25.94 7.18 -24.23
CA GLY A 689 26.89 6.83 -25.29
C GLY A 689 27.71 8.01 -25.80
N GLY A 690 27.44 9.22 -25.30
CA GLY A 690 28.17 10.43 -25.66
C GLY A 690 29.44 10.67 -24.85
N ARG A 691 30.19 11.71 -25.24
CA ARG A 691 31.44 12.18 -24.60
C ARG A 691 31.30 13.49 -23.84
N ALA A 692 30.07 13.96 -23.65
CA ALA A 692 29.76 15.20 -22.94
C ALA A 692 28.80 14.89 -21.80
N PRO A 693 29.27 14.36 -20.66
CA PRO A 693 28.41 14.10 -19.53
C PRO A 693 27.96 15.42 -18.89
N HIS A 694 26.68 15.51 -18.55
CA HIS A 694 26.08 16.77 -18.09
C HIS A 694 24.79 16.56 -17.32
N LEU A 695 24.46 17.54 -16.48
CA LEU A 695 23.09 17.83 -16.10
C LEU A 695 22.45 18.71 -17.17
N HIS A 696 21.38 18.24 -17.79
CA HIS A 696 20.52 19.11 -18.60
C HIS A 696 19.45 19.75 -17.72
N LEU A 697 19.45 21.09 -17.65
CA LEU A 697 18.50 21.86 -16.87
C LEU A 697 17.63 22.71 -17.79
N GLU A 698 16.31 22.68 -17.59
CA GLU A 698 15.39 23.67 -18.17
C GLU A 698 14.71 24.49 -17.07
N VAL A 699 14.40 25.76 -17.38
CA VAL A 699 13.53 26.62 -16.55
C VAL A 699 12.33 27.05 -17.40
N ALA A 700 11.13 26.71 -16.94
CA ALA A 700 9.91 26.90 -17.71
C ALA A 700 8.72 27.40 -16.88
N LYS A 701 7.77 28.07 -17.54
CA LYS A 701 6.53 28.57 -16.90
C LYS A 701 5.38 27.56 -16.81
N VAL A 702 5.64 26.33 -17.21
CA VAL A 702 4.65 25.27 -17.30
C VAL A 702 5.28 23.95 -16.88
N LEU A 703 4.49 23.10 -16.22
CA LEU A 703 4.97 21.80 -15.75
C LEU A 703 5.49 20.93 -16.90
N ASP A 704 4.77 20.89 -18.04
CA ASP A 704 5.24 20.25 -19.25
C ASP A 704 5.44 21.26 -20.38
N ALA A 705 6.71 21.47 -20.71
CA ALA A 705 7.17 22.36 -21.75
C ALA A 705 7.48 21.61 -23.07
N TYR A 706 7.35 20.28 -23.11
CA TYR A 706 7.59 19.51 -24.32
C TYR A 706 6.73 20.02 -25.49
N GLY A 707 7.33 20.19 -26.66
CA GLY A 707 6.67 20.73 -27.86
C GLY A 707 6.36 22.23 -27.86
N LYS A 708 6.55 22.96 -26.75
CA LYS A 708 6.26 24.41 -26.66
C LYS A 708 7.44 25.33 -27.05
N GLY A 709 8.62 24.75 -27.26
CA GLY A 709 9.83 25.48 -27.66
C GLY A 709 10.19 26.62 -26.71
N GLU A 710 10.54 27.77 -27.29
CA GLU A 710 10.99 28.98 -26.59
C GLU A 710 9.87 29.79 -25.94
N SER A 711 8.60 29.57 -26.31
CA SER A 711 7.46 30.39 -25.84
C SER A 711 7.20 30.34 -24.32
N VAL A 712 7.72 29.30 -23.65
CA VAL A 712 7.50 29.05 -22.22
C VAL A 712 8.78 28.87 -21.42
N ARG A 713 9.95 29.01 -22.05
CA ARG A 713 11.25 28.68 -21.47
C ARG A 713 12.18 29.86 -21.42
N THR A 714 13.07 29.83 -20.43
CA THR A 714 14.17 30.77 -20.35
C THR A 714 15.50 30.07 -20.13
N ASN A 715 16.59 30.75 -20.48
CA ASN A 715 17.95 30.26 -20.33
C ASN A 715 18.31 30.10 -18.84
N PRO A 716 18.59 28.88 -18.35
CA PRO A 716 19.00 28.65 -16.96
C PRO A 716 20.27 29.42 -16.54
N ALA A 717 21.18 29.73 -17.47
CA ALA A 717 22.38 30.49 -17.17
C ALA A 717 22.10 31.92 -16.67
N ARG A 718 20.87 32.43 -16.85
CA ARG A 718 20.42 33.68 -16.23
C ARG A 718 20.48 33.69 -14.71
N PHE A 719 20.42 32.52 -14.08
CA PHE A 719 20.29 32.39 -12.63
C PHE A 719 21.49 31.72 -11.97
N VAL A 720 22.43 31.19 -12.76
CA VAL A 720 23.59 30.44 -12.26
C VAL A 720 24.87 31.20 -12.59
N LYS A 721 25.73 31.42 -11.59
CA LYS A 721 27.04 32.03 -11.82
C LYS A 721 27.99 30.98 -12.41
N LEU A 722 28.24 31.07 -13.71
CA LEU A 722 29.08 30.08 -14.40
C LEU A 722 30.57 30.29 -14.14
N ASN A 723 31.26 29.19 -13.81
CA ASN A 723 32.71 29.10 -13.88
C ASN A 723 33.16 28.77 -15.32
N SER A 724 34.47 28.92 -15.58
CA SER A 724 35.05 28.60 -16.89
C SER A 724 34.76 27.15 -17.29
N TYR A 725 34.35 26.93 -18.55
CA TYR A 725 34.20 25.60 -19.11
C TYR A 725 35.53 24.98 -19.54
N ASP A 726 36.58 25.78 -19.68
CA ASP A 726 37.87 25.30 -20.17
C ASP A 726 38.69 24.71 -19.01
N THR A 727 38.41 23.45 -18.69
CA THR A 727 39.01 22.76 -17.54
C THR A 727 39.44 21.34 -17.89
N LYS A 728 40.57 20.91 -17.34
CA LYS A 728 41.21 19.61 -17.64
C LYS A 728 40.28 18.41 -17.36
N ASP A 729 39.41 18.50 -16.37
CA ASP A 729 38.47 17.42 -16.03
C ASP A 729 37.42 17.17 -17.14
N GLN A 730 37.05 18.19 -17.92
CA GLN A 730 36.20 17.99 -19.11
C GLN A 730 36.98 17.30 -20.22
N ASP A 731 38.26 17.67 -20.40
CA ASP A 731 39.15 17.06 -21.40
C ASP A 731 39.34 15.57 -21.11
N GLU A 732 39.55 15.21 -19.84
CA GLU A 732 39.65 13.82 -19.40
C GLU A 732 38.31 13.08 -19.56
N ALA A 733 37.19 13.69 -19.16
CA ALA A 733 35.88 13.08 -19.29
C ALA A 733 35.51 12.81 -20.76
N ALA A 734 35.93 13.66 -21.70
CA ALA A 734 35.63 13.50 -23.12
C ALA A 734 36.43 12.39 -23.83
N LYS A 735 37.46 11.82 -23.19
CA LYS A 735 38.25 10.72 -23.76
C LYS A 735 37.48 9.40 -23.84
N THR A 736 36.44 9.24 -23.03
CA THR A 736 35.65 8.00 -22.94
C THR A 736 34.18 8.26 -23.23
N ASN A 737 33.49 7.23 -23.72
CA ASN A 737 32.03 7.28 -23.88
C ASN A 737 31.38 6.96 -22.54
N HIS A 738 30.41 7.78 -22.14
CA HIS A 738 29.64 7.60 -20.92
C HIS A 738 28.35 6.88 -21.27
N THR A 739 28.20 5.63 -20.83
CA THR A 739 27.00 4.83 -21.08
C THR A 739 26.25 4.61 -19.79
N TYR A 740 24.95 4.94 -19.79
CA TYR A 740 24.09 4.66 -18.66
C TYR A 740 23.86 3.15 -18.53
N LYS A 741 24.24 2.57 -17.40
CA LYS A 741 24.00 1.16 -17.07
C LYS A 741 22.74 1.10 -16.20
N LYS A 742 21.65 0.58 -16.78
CA LYS A 742 20.34 0.45 -16.12
C LYS A 742 20.37 -0.47 -14.91
#